data_AF-A0A377LYT1-F1
#
_entry.id   AF-A0A377LYT1-F1
#
_cell.length_a   1.000
_cell.length_b   1.000
_cell.length_c   1.000
_cell.angle_alpha   90.00
_cell.angle_beta   90.00
_cell.angle_gamma   90.00
#
_symmetry.space_group_name_H-M   'P 1'
#
loop_
_entity.id
_entity.type
_entity.pdbx_description
1 polymer ?
#
loop_
_entity_poly.entity_id
_entity_poly.type
_entity_poly.pdbx_seq_one_letter_code
_entity_poly.pdbx_strand_id
1 'polypeptide(L)'
;MRRPLSVCGHTLSTTLSAGVSRYPQDGETLHELKLKADAAMQYVKKQGQNDWAVYRTEMSTAIPANPGFLQELTQALERDQFELWYQPTWHAEERTIHGFEALLRWRHPEQGVLLPNLFLPSLEQTGLIIPVGNWAIEAACRQLHFWTEQGFAHWTLSFNLSPVQFEQPDIFQTVSSLLQKYNLSPSRLILEVTESTALKNLDRSIELLSAFNQAGITVSIDDFGTGYSNLLMLSVLPAKELKIDKSFVTSMLENEKSRKLVETIINIARTMEMYVVAEGIETEEQRAVLTELGCDYLQGFLFSRPLPAEQIPWLLLQINSQKQIIPIGKIHSEIRFCFTKKSCYTGLTGVWFRGVHASRFRRDRQAYCADVQEFLMSQNYFDALNVIKTPVWLISPVSGHIIFANTAAVQVMGDKTVDDLRKGAFSANAQDVLSMYIPELKTDQEIVEIWTVWRDGHETALSCRLSLTHHAPYGDIIVFEGISHPAPTGLKASRSATYQRKKQGFYARFFLTNSAPMLLIDPARDGQIVDANLAALNFYGYSHEEMCSKHTWEINTLGRDVIPVMSEIAALPGGHKPLNFVHRLADGSTRHVQTYAGPIEIYGDKLMLCIIHDITEQKRLELELEHAALQDAMTGLLNRRQFYIIAEQMNLTHLPLQQQFSLLLVDTDHFKNINDVFGHLKGDEVLIALSRTLEACSRKEDFVFRWGGEEFVILLPRTSLDTALQIAETIRAAVARISIPACRDLRSALAWRGTTRMRVSTISLNG
;
A
#
# COMPACT_ATOMS: atom_id res chain seq x y z
N MET A 1 21.71 -32.11 47.84
CA MET A 1 21.17 -31.43 46.64
C MET A 1 22.16 -30.40 46.16
N ARG A 2 22.46 -30.41 44.86
CA ARG A 2 23.48 -29.60 44.18
C ARG A 2 23.05 -28.13 44.11
N ARG A 3 24.00 -27.23 44.38
CA ARG A 3 23.90 -25.78 44.13
C ARG A 3 23.59 -25.51 42.65
N PRO A 4 22.81 -24.47 42.30
CA PRO A 4 22.68 -24.07 40.90
C PRO A 4 24.02 -23.48 40.44
N LEU A 5 24.65 -24.17 39.48
CA LEU A 5 25.76 -23.64 38.70
C LEU A 5 25.18 -22.57 37.76
N SER A 6 25.47 -21.30 38.03
CA SER A 6 25.44 -20.27 36.99
C SER A 6 26.62 -20.55 36.07
N VAL A 7 26.34 -21.03 34.85
CA VAL A 7 27.35 -21.23 33.82
C VAL A 7 27.16 -20.13 32.78
N CYS A 8 28.25 -19.37 32.57
CA CYS A 8 28.51 -18.30 31.60
C CYS A 8 28.16 -16.85 32.02
N GLY A 9 29.09 -16.22 32.73
CA GLY A 9 29.17 -14.76 32.94
C GLY A 9 29.74 -14.00 31.73
N HIS A 10 29.33 -14.35 30.51
CA HIS A 10 29.75 -13.65 29.30
C HIS A 10 28.71 -12.57 28.95
N THR A 11 29.18 -11.36 28.67
CA THR A 11 28.37 -10.24 28.19
C THR A 11 28.57 -10.07 26.69
N LEU A 12 27.47 -9.93 25.95
CA LEU A 12 27.50 -9.59 24.54
C LEU A 12 27.68 -8.07 24.44
N SER A 13 28.74 -7.65 23.74
CA SER A 13 28.99 -6.28 23.33
C SER A 13 28.74 -6.15 21.83
N THR A 14 28.10 -5.06 21.42
CA THR A 14 27.84 -4.76 20.01
C THR A 14 28.42 -3.39 19.66
N THR A 15 28.78 -3.21 18.40
CA THR A 15 29.19 -1.93 17.82
C THR A 15 28.30 -1.61 16.62
N LEU A 16 28.48 -0.43 16.03
CA LEU A 16 27.76 -0.03 14.83
C LEU A 16 28.68 0.67 13.84
N SER A 17 28.28 0.62 12.58
CA SER A 17 28.82 1.45 11.52
C SER A 17 27.75 2.46 11.09
N ALA A 18 28.12 3.73 10.92
CA ALA A 18 27.19 4.77 10.50
C ALA A 18 27.68 5.59 9.30
N GLY A 19 26.76 6.01 8.45
CA GLY A 19 27.01 6.90 7.32
C GLY A 19 26.12 8.13 7.38
N VAL A 20 26.69 9.30 7.06
CA VAL A 20 26.01 10.61 7.14
C VAL A 20 25.91 11.24 5.76
N SER A 21 24.74 11.73 5.38
CA SER A 21 24.50 12.57 4.20
C SER A 21 23.72 13.84 4.53
N ARG A 22 23.81 14.88 3.70
CA ARG A 22 23.25 16.20 3.94
C ARG A 22 22.35 16.66 2.81
N TYR A 23 21.19 17.19 3.16
CA TYR A 23 20.34 17.91 2.23
C TYR A 23 20.71 19.40 2.18
N PRO A 24 20.83 20.03 0.99
CA PRO A 24 20.74 19.43 -0.35
C PRO A 24 22.09 19.00 -0.94
N GLN A 25 23.21 19.19 -0.24
CA GLN A 25 24.56 19.05 -0.82
C GLN A 25 24.86 17.64 -1.33
N ASP A 26 24.39 16.66 -0.59
CA ASP A 26 24.56 15.25 -0.90
C ASP A 26 23.28 14.69 -1.56
N GLY A 27 22.36 15.51 -2.07
CA GLY A 27 21.21 15.03 -2.84
C GLY A 27 19.95 15.84 -2.58
N GLU A 28 19.12 15.98 -3.62
CA GLU A 28 17.85 16.72 -3.55
C GLU A 28 16.66 15.80 -3.28
N THR A 29 16.86 14.48 -3.40
CA THR A 29 15.86 13.46 -3.09
C THR A 29 16.29 12.61 -1.90
N LEU A 30 15.31 12.10 -1.15
CA LEU A 30 15.57 11.20 -0.02
C LEU A 30 16.29 9.92 -0.45
N HIS A 31 15.97 9.44 -1.65
CA HIS A 31 16.61 8.27 -2.22
C HIS A 31 18.11 8.50 -2.44
N GLU A 32 18.50 9.63 -3.01
CA GLU A 32 19.90 10.01 -3.18
C GLU A 32 20.62 10.14 -1.84
N LEU A 33 20.01 10.83 -0.87
CA LEU A 33 20.58 11.02 0.46
C LEU A 33 20.80 9.68 1.17
N LYS A 34 19.84 8.75 1.09
CA LYS A 34 19.98 7.42 1.67
C LYS A 34 21.09 6.63 0.95
N LEU A 35 21.10 6.63 -0.38
CA LEU A 35 22.12 5.91 -1.17
C LEU A 35 23.53 6.36 -0.78
N LYS A 36 23.72 7.65 -0.55
CA LYS A 36 25.00 8.24 -0.17
C LYS A 36 25.36 7.99 1.29
N ALA A 37 24.38 8.03 2.19
CA ALA A 37 24.59 7.59 3.57
C ALA A 37 24.98 6.10 3.63
N ASP A 38 24.35 5.24 2.83
CA ASP A 38 24.72 3.82 2.70
C ASP A 38 26.14 3.64 2.18
N ALA A 39 26.51 4.35 1.11
CA ALA A 39 27.88 4.32 0.60
C ALA A 39 28.93 4.68 1.68
N ALA A 40 28.66 5.71 2.49
CA ALA A 40 29.54 6.12 3.59
C ALA A 40 29.59 5.04 4.70
N MET A 41 28.46 4.43 5.04
CA MET A 41 28.38 3.35 6.02
C MET A 41 29.13 2.09 5.55
N GLN A 42 28.96 1.68 4.29
CA GLN A 42 29.68 0.55 3.70
C GLN A 42 31.20 0.81 3.64
N TYR A 43 31.60 2.07 3.42
CA TYR A 43 33.01 2.47 3.51
C TYR A 43 33.56 2.23 4.94
N VAL A 44 32.83 2.61 5.98
CA VAL A 44 33.21 2.31 7.38
C VAL A 44 33.32 0.81 7.63
N LYS A 45 32.35 0.02 7.15
CA LYS A 45 32.36 -1.44 7.29
C LYS A 45 33.62 -2.08 6.68
N LYS A 46 34.16 -1.50 5.60
CA LYS A 46 35.41 -1.93 4.96
C LYS A 46 36.68 -1.47 5.70
N GLN A 47 36.63 -0.35 6.43
CA GLN A 47 37.78 0.26 7.11
C GLN A 47 38.03 -0.25 8.54
N GLY A 48 37.14 -1.10 9.07
CA GLY A 48 37.35 -1.71 10.39
C GLY A 48 36.14 -1.69 11.32
N GLN A 49 34.99 -1.15 10.88
CA GLN A 49 33.74 -1.09 11.65
C GLN A 49 33.86 -0.24 12.93
N ASN A 50 32.77 -0.13 13.71
CA ASN A 50 32.72 0.68 14.93
C ASN A 50 33.14 2.15 14.74
N ASP A 51 32.70 2.78 13.66
CA ASP A 51 33.00 4.17 13.30
C ASP A 51 31.82 4.82 12.54
N TRP A 52 31.97 6.09 12.17
CA TRP A 52 31.06 6.80 11.30
C TRP A 52 31.81 7.55 10.19
N ALA A 53 31.15 7.79 9.06
CA ALA A 53 31.71 8.60 7.97
C ALA A 53 30.68 9.56 7.36
N VAL A 54 31.12 10.76 7.02
CA VAL A 54 30.36 11.64 6.11
C VAL A 54 30.57 11.17 4.70
N TYR A 55 29.50 11.11 3.93
CA TYR A 55 29.57 10.84 2.51
C TYR A 55 30.57 11.77 1.82
N ARG A 56 31.46 11.15 1.05
CA ARG A 56 32.32 11.80 0.07
C ARG A 56 32.11 11.09 -1.24
N THR A 57 32.24 11.81 -2.35
CA THR A 57 32.04 11.27 -3.70
C THR A 57 32.84 9.97 -3.93
N GLU A 58 34.06 9.90 -3.39
CA GLU A 58 34.98 8.75 -3.42
C GLU A 58 34.46 7.47 -2.70
N MET A 59 33.50 7.60 -1.77
CA MET A 59 32.94 6.48 -0.99
C MET A 59 31.83 5.73 -1.73
N SER A 60 31.31 6.30 -2.81
CA SER A 60 30.32 5.64 -3.66
C SER A 60 30.94 4.37 -4.23
N THR A 61 30.49 3.23 -3.70
CA THR A 61 30.77 1.90 -4.26
C THR A 61 29.52 1.30 -4.91
N ALA A 62 28.61 2.14 -5.43
CA ALA A 62 28.27 1.90 -6.82
C ALA A 62 29.61 1.97 -7.54
N ILE A 63 30.02 0.92 -8.23
CA ILE A 63 31.15 1.01 -9.15
C ILE A 63 31.03 2.40 -9.78
N PRO A 64 31.96 3.35 -9.52
CA PRO A 64 32.12 4.41 -10.48
C PRO A 64 32.36 3.57 -11.70
N ALA A 65 31.40 3.57 -12.60
CA ALA A 65 31.71 3.30 -13.96
C ALA A 65 32.95 4.17 -14.17
N ASN A 66 34.13 3.54 -14.17
CA ASN A 66 35.39 4.22 -14.36
C ASN A 66 35.12 5.12 -15.58
N PRO A 67 35.69 6.32 -15.77
CA PRO A 67 35.40 7.08 -16.99
C PRO A 67 35.48 6.22 -18.26
N GLY A 68 36.36 5.19 -18.24
CA GLY A 68 36.33 4.03 -19.13
C GLY A 68 35.01 3.25 -19.22
N PHE A 69 34.41 2.74 -18.15
CA PHE A 69 33.13 2.01 -18.16
C PHE A 69 31.93 2.86 -18.65
N LEU A 70 31.82 4.15 -18.31
CA LEU A 70 30.75 4.98 -18.88
C LEU A 70 30.96 5.21 -20.39
N GLN A 71 32.22 5.40 -20.78
CA GLN A 71 32.61 5.52 -22.17
C GLN A 71 32.36 4.21 -22.94
N GLU A 72 32.66 3.07 -22.33
CA GLU A 72 32.40 1.72 -22.85
C GLU A 72 30.89 1.48 -22.97
N LEU A 73 30.09 1.85 -21.97
CA LEU A 73 28.64 1.71 -21.98
C LEU A 73 27.99 2.58 -23.07
N THR A 74 28.49 3.80 -23.27
CA THR A 74 28.06 4.68 -24.36
C THR A 74 28.38 4.08 -25.73
N GLN A 75 29.54 3.43 -25.87
CA GLN A 75 29.99 2.77 -27.11
C GLN A 75 29.40 1.37 -27.30
N ALA A 76 28.83 0.77 -26.25
CA ALA A 76 28.38 -0.63 -26.26
C ALA A 76 27.26 -0.87 -27.28
N LEU A 77 26.34 0.10 -27.42
CA LEU A 77 25.27 0.03 -28.40
C LEU A 77 25.80 0.11 -29.84
N GLU A 78 26.75 1.01 -30.10
CA GLU A 78 27.39 1.15 -31.43
C GLU A 78 28.27 -0.05 -31.80
N ARG A 79 28.71 -0.82 -30.81
CA ARG A 79 29.58 -2.00 -30.96
C ARG A 79 28.82 -3.34 -30.90
N ASP A 80 27.49 -3.31 -30.96
CA ASP A 80 26.64 -4.51 -30.89
C ASP A 80 26.94 -5.41 -29.67
N GLN A 81 27.23 -4.79 -28.52
CA GLN A 81 27.62 -5.53 -27.30
C GLN A 81 26.43 -5.87 -26.40
N PHE A 82 25.26 -5.28 -26.64
CA PHE A 82 24.04 -5.69 -25.95
C PHE A 82 23.44 -6.93 -26.61
N GLU A 83 22.90 -7.82 -25.78
CA GLU A 83 22.18 -9.01 -26.22
C GLU A 83 20.97 -9.26 -25.31
N LEU A 84 19.99 -10.01 -25.82
CA LEU A 84 18.84 -10.44 -25.04
C LEU A 84 18.97 -11.93 -24.73
N TRP A 85 18.78 -12.26 -23.47
CA TRP A 85 18.59 -13.65 -23.02
C TRP A 85 17.13 -13.85 -22.66
N TYR A 86 16.64 -15.07 -22.82
CA TYR A 86 15.23 -15.39 -22.73
C TYR A 86 15.02 -16.42 -21.63
N GLN A 87 14.16 -16.12 -20.67
CA GLN A 87 13.78 -17.06 -19.63
C GLN A 87 12.35 -17.56 -19.90
N PRO A 88 12.12 -18.89 -19.98
CA PRO A 88 10.81 -19.42 -20.33
C PRO A 88 9.81 -19.22 -19.19
N THR A 89 8.60 -18.82 -19.57
CA THR A 89 7.41 -18.77 -18.73
C THR A 89 6.49 -19.91 -19.12
N TRP A 90 6.02 -20.68 -18.15
CA TRP A 90 5.29 -21.92 -18.33
C TRP A 90 3.82 -21.75 -17.96
N HIS A 91 2.94 -22.49 -18.64
CA HIS A 91 1.60 -22.71 -18.10
C HIS A 91 1.70 -23.49 -16.78
N ALA A 92 0.93 -23.11 -15.77
CA ALA A 92 1.00 -23.76 -14.46
C ALA A 92 0.47 -25.21 -14.51
N GLU A 93 -0.67 -25.41 -15.18
CA GLU A 93 -1.32 -26.71 -15.33
C GLU A 93 -0.67 -27.55 -16.44
N GLU A 94 -0.42 -26.92 -17.58
CA GLU A 94 0.14 -27.57 -18.75
C GLU A 94 1.66 -27.46 -18.71
N ARG A 95 2.40 -28.58 -18.72
CA ARG A 95 3.88 -28.57 -18.84
C ARG A 95 4.30 -28.16 -20.26
N THR A 96 3.89 -26.97 -20.70
CA THR A 96 4.12 -26.34 -22.00
C THR A 96 4.57 -24.89 -21.76
N ILE A 97 5.36 -24.38 -22.71
CA ILE A 97 5.86 -23.01 -22.65
C ILE A 97 4.75 -22.06 -23.12
N HIS A 98 4.42 -21.08 -22.28
CA HIS A 98 3.55 -19.96 -22.61
C HIS A 98 4.30 -18.92 -23.47
N GLY A 99 5.50 -18.56 -23.03
CA GLY A 99 6.31 -17.53 -23.66
C GLY A 99 7.67 -17.39 -22.99
N PHE A 100 8.30 -16.23 -23.16
CA PHE A 100 9.60 -15.93 -22.55
C PHE A 100 9.66 -14.50 -22.05
N GLU A 101 10.41 -14.25 -20.98
CA GLU A 101 10.83 -12.91 -20.60
C GLU A 101 12.16 -12.57 -21.28
N ALA A 102 12.23 -11.42 -21.93
CA ALA A 102 13.44 -10.89 -22.56
C ALA A 102 14.25 -10.06 -21.56
N LEU A 103 15.42 -10.59 -21.21
CA LEU A 103 16.30 -10.04 -20.20
C LEU A 103 17.59 -9.48 -20.83
N LEU A 104 17.82 -8.18 -20.65
CA LEU A 104 18.98 -7.48 -21.20
C LEU A 104 20.30 -8.04 -20.63
N ARG A 105 21.32 -8.15 -21.46
CA ARG A 105 22.68 -8.53 -21.09
C ARG A 105 23.67 -7.65 -21.83
N TRP A 106 24.83 -7.43 -21.22
CA TRP A 106 25.92 -6.73 -21.87
C TRP A 106 27.12 -7.66 -22.00
N ARG A 107 27.46 -8.04 -23.22
CA ARG A 107 28.65 -8.83 -23.54
C ARG A 107 29.88 -7.91 -23.57
N HIS A 108 30.46 -7.69 -22.40
CA HIS A 108 31.68 -6.92 -22.25
C HIS A 108 32.89 -7.69 -22.81
N PRO A 109 33.77 -7.06 -23.61
CA PRO A 109 34.89 -7.73 -24.27
C PRO A 109 35.88 -8.38 -23.29
N GLU A 110 36.06 -7.79 -22.10
CA GLU A 110 37.01 -8.29 -21.09
C GLU A 110 36.34 -9.02 -19.92
N GLN A 111 35.10 -8.66 -19.58
CA GLN A 111 34.42 -9.13 -18.37
C GLN A 111 33.38 -10.22 -18.66
N GLY A 112 33.22 -10.59 -19.94
CA GLY A 112 32.19 -11.52 -20.36
C GLY A 112 30.80 -10.91 -20.25
N VAL A 113 29.80 -11.74 -19.97
CA VAL A 113 28.40 -11.31 -19.95
C VAL A 113 28.06 -10.70 -18.60
N LEU A 114 27.79 -9.40 -18.59
CA LEU A 114 27.36 -8.63 -17.43
C LEU A 114 25.83 -8.65 -17.28
N LEU A 115 25.39 -8.70 -16.02
CA LEU A 115 23.97 -8.71 -15.64
C LEU A 115 23.42 -7.29 -15.45
N PRO A 116 22.11 -7.07 -15.67
CA PRO A 116 21.47 -5.75 -15.62
C PRO A 116 21.79 -4.92 -14.37
N ASN A 117 21.80 -5.55 -13.20
CA ASN A 117 22.03 -4.90 -11.91
C ASN A 117 23.34 -4.09 -11.85
N LEU A 118 24.31 -4.43 -12.71
CA LEU A 118 25.61 -3.78 -12.79
C LEU A 118 25.60 -2.49 -13.62
N PHE A 119 24.73 -2.38 -14.62
CA PHE A 119 24.80 -1.31 -15.64
C PHE A 119 23.48 -0.57 -15.89
N LEU A 120 22.31 -1.15 -15.56
CA LEU A 120 21.01 -0.47 -15.69
C LEU A 120 20.96 0.85 -14.91
N PRO A 121 21.42 0.93 -13.64
CA PRO A 121 21.41 2.21 -12.93
C PRO A 121 22.20 3.30 -13.65
N SER A 122 23.32 2.94 -14.29
CA SER A 122 24.13 3.88 -15.08
C SER A 122 23.43 4.28 -16.38
N LEU A 123 22.73 3.35 -17.06
CA LEU A 123 21.93 3.67 -18.24
C LEU A 123 20.80 4.65 -17.90
N GLU A 124 20.14 4.47 -16.76
CA GLU A 124 19.05 5.35 -16.31
C GLU A 124 19.56 6.74 -15.95
N GLN A 125 20.62 6.82 -15.14
CA GLN A 125 21.21 8.10 -14.70
C GLN A 125 21.78 8.93 -15.87
N THR A 126 22.26 8.28 -16.92
CA THR A 126 22.82 8.95 -18.11
C THR A 126 21.79 9.21 -19.21
N GLY A 127 20.57 8.68 -19.09
CA GLY A 127 19.56 8.71 -20.15
C GLY A 127 19.83 7.75 -21.32
N LEU A 128 20.94 7.00 -21.30
CA LEU A 128 21.24 5.94 -22.29
C LEU A 128 20.25 4.77 -22.25
N ILE A 129 19.45 4.67 -21.19
CA ILE A 129 18.36 3.68 -21.09
C ILE A 129 17.35 3.82 -22.24
N ILE A 130 17.13 5.02 -22.77
CA ILE A 130 16.22 5.26 -23.89
C ILE A 130 16.72 4.61 -25.19
N PRO A 131 17.92 4.96 -25.73
CA PRO A 131 18.41 4.35 -26.96
C PRO A 131 18.67 2.84 -26.83
N VAL A 132 19.19 2.37 -25.69
CA VAL A 132 19.38 0.94 -25.43
C VAL A 132 18.03 0.22 -25.34
N GLY A 133 17.06 0.82 -24.67
CA GLY A 133 15.71 0.30 -24.55
C GLY A 133 15.00 0.17 -25.90
N ASN A 134 15.09 1.18 -26.78
CA ASN A 134 14.52 1.13 -28.12
C ASN A 134 15.15 0.00 -28.97
N TRP A 135 16.48 -0.14 -28.91
CA TRP A 135 17.17 -1.26 -29.54
C TRP A 135 16.69 -2.60 -28.97
N ALA A 136 16.50 -2.69 -27.66
CA ALA A 136 16.07 -3.93 -27.00
C ALA A 136 14.64 -4.31 -27.37
N ILE A 137 13.69 -3.37 -27.44
CA ILE A 137 12.31 -3.61 -27.90
C ILE A 137 12.33 -4.09 -29.36
N GLU A 138 13.15 -3.47 -30.22
CA GLU A 138 13.29 -3.92 -31.60
C GLU A 138 13.90 -5.33 -31.69
N ALA A 139 14.94 -5.63 -30.91
CA ALA A 139 15.56 -6.95 -30.86
C ALA A 139 14.57 -8.02 -30.38
N ALA A 140 13.73 -7.70 -29.39
CA ALA A 140 12.65 -8.54 -28.90
C ALA A 140 11.60 -8.81 -29.99
N CYS A 141 11.12 -7.78 -30.68
CA CYS A 141 10.19 -7.93 -31.81
C CYS A 141 10.79 -8.79 -32.94
N ARG A 142 12.04 -8.53 -33.31
CA ARG A 142 12.75 -9.32 -34.32
C ARG A 142 12.85 -10.79 -33.93
N GLN A 143 13.16 -11.09 -32.67
CA GLN A 143 13.23 -12.46 -32.17
C GLN A 143 11.85 -13.14 -32.20
N LEU A 144 10.80 -12.42 -31.79
CA LEU A 144 9.44 -12.93 -31.80
C LEU A 144 8.96 -13.25 -33.23
N HIS A 145 9.33 -12.41 -34.20
CA HIS A 145 9.09 -12.65 -35.61
C HIS A 145 9.81 -13.92 -36.08
N PHE A 146 11.09 -14.06 -35.76
CA PHE A 146 11.85 -15.26 -36.07
C PHE A 146 11.19 -16.54 -35.51
N TRP A 147 10.74 -16.53 -34.25
CA TRP A 147 10.01 -17.68 -33.69
C TRP A 147 8.67 -17.95 -34.39
N THR A 148 8.02 -16.92 -34.93
CA THR A 148 6.83 -17.08 -35.78
C THR A 148 7.13 -17.90 -37.02
N GLU A 149 8.22 -17.56 -37.72
CA GLU A 149 8.65 -18.28 -38.92
C GLU A 149 9.06 -19.74 -38.63
N GLN A 150 9.50 -20.02 -37.40
CA GLN A 150 9.79 -21.37 -36.92
C GLN A 150 8.55 -22.16 -36.48
N GLY A 151 7.34 -21.59 -36.60
CA GLY A 151 6.08 -22.25 -36.25
C GLY A 151 5.62 -22.01 -34.80
N PHE A 152 6.33 -21.19 -34.02
CA PHE A 152 5.97 -20.84 -32.65
C PHE A 152 5.20 -19.52 -32.59
N ALA A 153 4.15 -19.40 -33.40
CA ALA A 153 3.32 -18.21 -33.49
C ALA A 153 2.47 -17.94 -32.22
N HIS A 154 2.40 -18.92 -31.30
CA HIS A 154 1.62 -18.85 -30.07
C HIS A 154 2.43 -18.30 -28.87
N TRP A 155 3.76 -18.28 -28.93
CA TRP A 155 4.57 -17.80 -27.82
C TRP A 155 4.47 -16.29 -27.65
N THR A 156 4.34 -15.87 -26.40
CA THR A 156 4.42 -14.48 -25.95
C THR A 156 5.87 -14.12 -25.59
N LEU A 157 6.15 -12.82 -25.54
CA LEU A 157 7.42 -12.29 -25.08
C LEU A 157 7.17 -11.11 -24.12
N SER A 158 7.64 -11.23 -22.88
CA SER A 158 7.58 -10.17 -21.89
C SER A 158 8.83 -9.29 -21.96
N PHE A 159 8.64 -7.98 -21.77
CA PHE A 159 9.71 -6.99 -21.83
C PHE A 159 9.55 -5.92 -20.76
N ASN A 160 10.55 -5.78 -19.90
CA ASN A 160 10.63 -4.78 -18.85
C ASN A 160 10.82 -3.36 -19.41
N LEU A 161 9.93 -2.43 -19.03
CA LEU A 161 10.07 -1.01 -19.29
C LEU A 161 10.62 -0.29 -18.05
N SER A 162 11.71 0.46 -18.23
CA SER A 162 12.24 1.32 -17.17
C SER A 162 11.29 2.49 -16.87
N PRO A 163 11.36 3.09 -15.67
CA PRO A 163 10.55 4.27 -15.34
C PRO A 163 10.74 5.43 -16.32
N VAL A 164 11.97 5.63 -16.81
CA VAL A 164 12.30 6.69 -17.76
C VAL A 164 11.64 6.44 -19.12
N GLN A 165 11.62 5.19 -19.60
CA GLN A 165 10.98 4.83 -20.86
C GLN A 165 9.45 4.91 -20.78
N PHE A 166 8.87 4.48 -19.66
CA PHE A 166 7.42 4.58 -19.43
C PHE A 166 6.94 6.04 -19.45
N GLU A 167 7.78 6.96 -18.98
CA GLU A 167 7.52 8.40 -19.00
C GLU A 167 7.82 9.07 -20.36
N GLN A 168 8.24 8.35 -21.40
CA GLN A 168 8.40 8.94 -22.73
C GLN A 168 7.03 9.18 -23.41
N PRO A 169 6.76 10.39 -23.96
CA PRO A 169 5.50 10.67 -24.64
C PRO A 169 5.23 9.82 -25.89
N ASP A 170 6.29 9.28 -26.51
CA ASP A 170 6.26 8.55 -27.78
C ASP A 170 6.43 7.03 -27.63
N ILE A 171 6.41 6.50 -26.40
CA ILE A 171 6.64 5.07 -26.13
C ILE A 171 5.59 4.18 -26.80
N PHE A 172 4.32 4.58 -26.75
CA PHE A 172 3.21 3.85 -27.38
C PHE A 172 3.40 3.73 -28.90
N GLN A 173 3.75 4.84 -29.55
CA GLN A 173 4.00 4.90 -30.99
C GLN A 173 5.22 4.07 -31.35
N THR A 174 6.28 4.13 -30.55
CA THR A 174 7.51 3.35 -30.75
C THR A 174 7.21 1.85 -30.75
N VAL A 175 6.57 1.33 -29.70
CA VAL A 175 6.20 -0.09 -29.60
C VAL A 175 5.26 -0.51 -30.74
N SER A 176 4.21 0.28 -31.00
CA SER A 176 3.21 -0.02 -32.03
C SER A 176 3.84 -0.09 -33.43
N SER A 177 4.77 0.83 -33.75
CA SER A 177 5.45 0.85 -35.03
C SER A 177 6.37 -0.36 -35.24
N LEU A 178 7.02 -0.86 -34.17
CA LEU A 178 7.86 -2.04 -34.23
C LEU A 178 7.04 -3.33 -34.42
N LEU A 179 5.91 -3.46 -33.72
CA LEU A 179 5.00 -4.59 -33.93
C LEU A 179 4.48 -4.64 -35.38
N GLN A 180 4.13 -3.48 -35.95
CA GLN A 180 3.72 -3.38 -37.36
C GLN A 180 4.87 -3.72 -38.30
N LYS A 181 6.08 -3.19 -38.05
CA LYS A 181 7.28 -3.44 -38.87
C LYS A 181 7.59 -4.94 -39.00
N TYR A 182 7.42 -5.70 -37.91
CA TYR A 182 7.69 -7.14 -37.87
C TYR A 182 6.44 -8.02 -38.07
N ASN A 183 5.29 -7.41 -38.42
CA ASN A 183 4.02 -8.10 -38.64
C ASN A 183 3.62 -9.04 -37.48
N LEU A 184 3.73 -8.54 -36.26
CA LEU A 184 3.43 -9.27 -35.03
C LEU A 184 2.03 -8.94 -34.53
N SER A 185 1.32 -9.96 -34.04
CA SER A 185 0.09 -9.73 -33.28
C SER A 185 0.43 -8.97 -31.99
N PRO A 186 -0.25 -7.86 -31.67
CA PRO A 186 0.02 -7.09 -30.45
C PRO A 186 -0.10 -7.91 -29.16
N SER A 187 -0.99 -8.90 -29.15
CA SER A 187 -1.22 -9.81 -28.02
C SER A 187 -0.03 -10.70 -27.66
N ARG A 188 1.03 -10.69 -28.47
CA ARG A 188 2.24 -11.49 -28.24
C ARG A 188 3.33 -10.75 -27.49
N LEU A 189 3.23 -9.42 -27.37
CA LEU A 189 4.15 -8.65 -26.56
C LEU A 189 3.46 -8.32 -25.24
N ILE A 190 4.14 -8.63 -24.15
CA ILE A 190 3.74 -8.28 -22.79
C ILE A 190 4.72 -7.20 -22.32
N LEU A 191 4.22 -6.03 -21.93
CA LEU A 191 5.05 -4.98 -21.36
C LEU A 191 5.00 -5.10 -19.85
N GLU A 192 6.15 -5.18 -19.20
CA GLU A 192 6.26 -5.28 -17.75
C GLU A 192 6.66 -3.91 -17.19
N VAL A 193 5.91 -3.45 -16.18
CA VAL A 193 6.15 -2.18 -15.50
C VAL A 193 6.09 -2.44 -14.01
N THR A 194 7.09 -1.95 -13.26
CA THR A 194 7.09 -2.14 -11.81
C THR A 194 5.91 -1.41 -11.17
N GLU A 195 5.37 -1.98 -10.09
CA GLU A 195 4.27 -1.39 -9.30
C GLU A 195 4.53 0.09 -8.96
N SER A 196 5.74 0.41 -8.49
CA SER A 196 6.11 1.78 -8.14
C SER A 196 6.08 2.75 -9.32
N THR A 197 6.41 2.27 -10.53
CA THR A 197 6.35 3.08 -11.75
C THR A 197 4.91 3.33 -12.17
N ALA A 198 4.08 2.29 -12.17
CA ALA A 198 2.68 2.40 -12.53
C ALA A 198 1.89 3.33 -11.58
N LEU A 199 2.24 3.34 -10.29
CA LEU A 199 1.55 4.13 -9.28
C LEU A 199 2.08 5.57 -9.12
N LYS A 200 3.25 5.90 -9.67
CA LYS A 200 3.88 7.22 -9.50
C LYS A 200 3.04 8.36 -10.10
N ASN A 201 2.45 8.14 -11.27
CA ASN A 201 1.59 9.09 -11.97
C ASN A 201 0.34 8.38 -12.49
N LEU A 202 -0.65 8.21 -11.60
CA LEU A 202 -1.79 7.34 -11.85
C LEU A 202 -2.60 7.73 -13.10
N ASP A 203 -2.88 9.01 -13.31
CA ASP A 203 -3.68 9.47 -14.46
C ASP A 203 -2.99 9.14 -15.78
N ARG A 204 -1.68 9.42 -15.87
CA ARG A 204 -0.87 9.08 -17.03
C ARG A 204 -0.78 7.57 -17.24
N SER A 205 -0.59 6.80 -16.17
CA SER A 205 -0.56 5.34 -16.24
C SER A 205 -1.87 4.79 -16.78
N ILE A 206 -3.02 5.28 -16.30
CA ILE A 206 -4.34 4.86 -16.79
C ILE A 206 -4.46 5.17 -18.29
N GLU A 207 -4.07 6.36 -18.74
CA GLU A 207 -4.11 6.74 -20.16
C GLU A 207 -3.23 5.83 -21.02
N LEU A 208 -1.97 5.65 -20.63
CA LEU A 208 -0.99 4.89 -21.41
C LEU A 208 -1.30 3.39 -21.43
N LEU A 209 -1.64 2.81 -20.28
CA LEU A 209 -2.05 1.40 -20.18
C LEU A 209 -3.34 1.14 -20.96
N SER A 210 -4.30 2.07 -20.93
CA SER A 210 -5.51 1.99 -21.76
C SER A 210 -5.16 1.99 -23.25
N ALA A 211 -4.23 2.83 -23.68
CA ALA A 211 -3.79 2.88 -25.07
C ALA A 211 -3.15 1.54 -25.50
N PHE A 212 -2.26 0.97 -24.68
CA PHE A 212 -1.67 -0.35 -24.94
C PHE A 212 -2.74 -1.45 -25.03
N ASN A 213 -3.68 -1.48 -24.08
CA ASN A 213 -4.77 -2.46 -24.08
C ASN A 213 -5.68 -2.35 -25.30
N GLN A 214 -6.03 -1.13 -25.71
CA GLN A 214 -6.84 -0.89 -26.91
C GLN A 214 -6.12 -1.34 -28.19
N ALA A 215 -4.79 -1.23 -28.22
CA ALA A 215 -3.96 -1.78 -29.28
C ALA A 215 -3.82 -3.32 -29.21
N GLY A 216 -4.28 -3.95 -28.14
CA GLY A 216 -4.20 -5.39 -27.92
C GLY A 216 -2.89 -5.86 -27.29
N ILE A 217 -2.08 -4.95 -26.74
CA ILE A 217 -0.84 -5.25 -26.02
C ILE A 217 -1.18 -5.50 -24.56
N THR A 218 -0.68 -6.60 -24.00
CA THR A 218 -0.87 -6.92 -22.58
C THR A 218 0.13 -6.11 -21.76
N VAL A 219 -0.34 -5.51 -20.66
CA VAL A 219 0.55 -4.89 -19.67
C VAL A 219 0.47 -5.64 -18.37
N SER A 220 1.65 -5.95 -17.84
CA SER A 220 1.91 -6.73 -16.64
C SER A 220 2.50 -5.83 -15.56
N ILE A 221 1.95 -5.94 -14.34
CA ILE A 221 2.48 -5.23 -13.17
C ILE A 221 3.49 -6.14 -12.48
N ASP A 222 4.74 -5.67 -12.44
CA ASP A 222 5.87 -6.40 -11.90
C ASP A 222 6.23 -5.99 -10.47
N ASP A 223 6.97 -6.86 -9.77
CA ASP A 223 7.41 -6.70 -8.38
C ASP A 223 6.25 -6.49 -7.38
N PHE A 224 5.05 -7.01 -7.69
CA PHE A 224 3.86 -6.74 -6.90
C PHE A 224 3.99 -7.27 -5.47
N GLY A 225 3.72 -6.40 -4.49
CA GLY A 225 3.80 -6.69 -3.06
C GLY A 225 5.15 -6.37 -2.43
N THR A 226 6.18 -6.02 -3.21
CA THR A 226 7.45 -5.50 -2.66
C THR A 226 7.34 -4.02 -2.20
N GLY A 227 6.30 -3.32 -2.70
CA GLY A 227 5.89 -1.96 -2.32
C GLY A 227 4.59 -1.89 -1.49
N TYR A 228 4.05 -0.69 -1.27
CA TYR A 228 2.74 -0.52 -0.61
C TYR A 228 1.62 -0.70 -1.63
N SER A 229 1.13 -1.93 -1.77
CA SER A 229 0.01 -2.23 -2.67
C SER A 229 -1.28 -1.59 -2.19
N ASN A 230 -1.64 -0.46 -2.80
CA ASN A 230 -2.96 0.13 -2.64
C ASN A 230 -3.92 -0.62 -3.58
N LEU A 231 -4.62 -1.62 -3.04
CA LEU A 231 -5.61 -2.42 -3.78
C LEU A 231 -6.68 -1.58 -4.47
N LEU A 232 -6.98 -0.39 -3.93
CA LEU A 232 -7.89 0.57 -4.53
C LEU A 232 -7.30 1.26 -5.77
N MET A 233 -5.98 1.40 -5.84
CA MET A 233 -5.29 1.95 -7.03
C MET A 233 -5.08 0.88 -8.09
N LEU A 234 -4.83 -0.37 -7.68
CA LEU A 234 -4.74 -1.48 -8.61
C LEU A 234 -6.08 -1.71 -9.36
N SER A 235 -7.23 -1.51 -8.67
CA SER A 235 -8.55 -1.70 -9.28
C SER A 235 -8.90 -0.70 -10.39
N VAL A 236 -8.20 0.44 -10.47
CA VAL A 236 -8.41 1.45 -11.52
C VAL A 236 -7.36 1.37 -12.64
N LEU A 237 -6.25 0.67 -12.42
CA LEU A 237 -5.24 0.45 -13.44
C LEU A 237 -5.74 -0.61 -14.42
N PRO A 238 -5.77 -0.33 -15.74
CA PRO A 238 -6.17 -1.32 -16.73
C PRO A 238 -4.97 -2.24 -17.03
N ALA A 239 -4.46 -2.96 -16.03
CA ALA A 239 -3.49 -4.03 -16.23
C ALA A 239 -4.23 -5.35 -16.51
N LYS A 240 -3.56 -6.31 -17.17
CA LYS A 240 -4.13 -7.62 -17.49
C LYS A 240 -3.32 -8.78 -16.91
N GLU A 241 -2.17 -8.50 -16.33
CA GLU A 241 -1.28 -9.49 -15.75
C GLU A 241 -0.61 -8.92 -14.50
N LEU A 242 -0.36 -9.79 -13.52
CA LEU A 242 0.26 -9.48 -12.25
C LEU A 242 1.37 -10.50 -11.96
N LYS A 243 2.59 -10.03 -11.66
CA LYS A 243 3.72 -10.89 -11.33
C LYS A 243 3.98 -10.89 -9.82
N ILE A 244 4.05 -12.08 -9.23
CA ILE A 244 4.37 -12.30 -7.82
C ILE A 244 5.90 -12.42 -7.69
N ASP A 245 6.50 -11.49 -6.95
CA ASP A 245 7.94 -11.47 -6.72
C ASP A 245 8.44 -12.74 -6.01
N LYS A 246 9.67 -13.15 -6.37
CA LYS A 246 10.34 -14.35 -5.85
C LYS A 246 10.46 -14.39 -4.33
N SER A 247 10.51 -13.25 -3.64
CA SER A 247 10.65 -13.23 -2.17
C SER A 247 9.45 -13.85 -1.47
N PHE A 248 8.25 -13.67 -2.02
CA PHE A 248 7.02 -14.30 -1.54
C PHE A 248 7.02 -15.81 -1.82
N VAL A 249 7.39 -16.19 -3.04
CA VAL A 249 7.49 -17.60 -3.48
C VAL A 249 8.52 -18.37 -2.66
N THR A 250 9.64 -17.74 -2.33
CA THR A 250 10.71 -18.38 -1.54
C THR A 250 10.24 -18.71 -0.12
N SER A 251 9.52 -17.78 0.51
CA SER A 251 9.11 -17.90 1.92
C SER A 251 7.80 -18.67 2.14
N MET A 252 6.99 -18.92 1.09
CA MET A 252 5.65 -19.50 1.24
C MET A 252 5.61 -20.94 1.79
N LEU A 253 6.68 -21.73 1.58
CA LEU A 253 6.74 -23.11 2.08
C LEU A 253 7.14 -23.19 3.56
N GLU A 254 7.84 -22.17 4.07
CA GLU A 254 8.33 -22.11 5.45
C GLU A 254 7.43 -21.30 6.37
N ASN A 255 6.65 -20.37 5.82
CA ASN A 255 5.86 -19.40 6.56
C ASN A 255 4.39 -19.40 6.10
N GLU A 256 3.49 -19.81 7.00
CA GLU A 256 2.03 -19.81 6.75
C GLU A 256 1.49 -18.41 6.42
N LYS A 257 2.10 -17.34 6.97
CA LYS A 257 1.73 -15.97 6.62
C LYS A 257 2.10 -15.65 5.18
N SER A 258 3.32 -16.01 4.73
CA SER A 258 3.74 -15.83 3.34
C SER A 258 2.86 -16.61 2.38
N ARG A 259 2.46 -17.85 2.74
CA ARG A 259 1.50 -18.64 1.96
C ARG A 259 0.14 -17.93 1.81
N LYS A 260 -0.42 -17.40 2.90
CA LYS A 260 -1.68 -16.64 2.87
C LYS A 260 -1.55 -15.35 2.06
N LEU A 261 -0.40 -14.69 2.05
CA LEU A 261 -0.16 -13.52 1.21
C LEU A 261 -0.21 -13.89 -0.27
N VAL A 262 0.52 -14.94 -0.68
CA VAL A 262 0.47 -15.45 -2.07
C VAL A 262 -0.96 -15.80 -2.48
N GLU A 263 -1.70 -16.52 -1.62
CA GLU A 263 -3.12 -16.85 -1.85
C GLU A 263 -4.00 -15.59 -2.00
N THR A 264 -3.76 -14.57 -1.18
CA THR A 264 -4.48 -13.30 -1.24
C THR A 264 -4.18 -12.56 -2.55
N ILE A 265 -2.92 -12.50 -2.97
CA ILE A 265 -2.50 -11.87 -4.23
C ILE A 265 -3.19 -12.53 -5.42
N ILE A 266 -3.20 -13.87 -5.46
CA ILE A 266 -3.87 -14.63 -6.53
C ILE A 266 -5.38 -14.33 -6.54
N ASN A 267 -6.03 -14.28 -5.38
CA ASN A 267 -7.46 -13.97 -5.28
C ASN A 267 -7.80 -12.54 -5.71
N ILE A 268 -6.94 -11.56 -5.39
CA ILE A 268 -7.08 -10.18 -5.85
C ILE A 268 -6.99 -10.13 -7.37
N ALA A 269 -5.94 -10.73 -7.95
CA ALA A 269 -5.74 -10.72 -9.39
C ALA A 269 -6.92 -11.33 -10.14
N ARG A 270 -7.43 -12.47 -9.65
CA ARG A 270 -8.65 -13.11 -10.18
C ARG A 270 -9.88 -12.23 -10.09
N THR A 271 -10.07 -11.53 -8.97
CA THR A 271 -11.20 -10.61 -8.79
C THR A 271 -11.13 -9.43 -9.77
N MET A 272 -9.92 -9.05 -10.18
CA MET A 272 -9.65 -8.00 -11.15
C MET A 272 -9.48 -8.52 -12.59
N GLU A 273 -9.82 -9.80 -12.84
CA GLU A 273 -9.71 -10.44 -14.16
C GLU A 273 -8.28 -10.38 -14.79
N MET A 274 -7.25 -10.40 -13.94
CA MET A 274 -5.85 -10.44 -14.36
C MET A 274 -5.29 -11.86 -14.32
N TYR A 275 -4.38 -12.16 -15.26
CA TYR A 275 -3.53 -13.35 -15.19
C TYR A 275 -2.46 -13.20 -14.11
N VAL A 276 -2.07 -14.31 -13.48
CA VAL A 276 -1.03 -14.33 -12.45
C VAL A 276 0.19 -15.12 -12.91
N VAL A 277 1.36 -14.47 -12.85
CA VAL A 277 2.67 -15.09 -13.05
C VAL A 277 3.37 -15.18 -11.70
N ALA A 278 3.87 -16.36 -11.33
CA ALA A 278 4.72 -16.49 -10.14
C ALA A 278 6.19 -16.67 -10.52
N GLU A 279 7.07 -15.85 -9.93
CA GLU A 279 8.49 -15.84 -10.23
C GLU A 279 9.35 -16.57 -9.21
N GLY A 280 10.57 -16.94 -9.63
CA GLY A 280 11.56 -17.54 -8.75
C GLY A 280 11.21 -18.96 -8.30
N ILE A 281 10.51 -19.73 -9.12
CA ILE A 281 10.24 -21.15 -8.82
C ILE A 281 11.55 -21.94 -8.91
N GLU A 282 11.98 -22.53 -7.79
CA GLU A 282 13.20 -23.33 -7.68
C GLU A 282 12.92 -24.81 -7.37
N THR A 283 11.77 -25.13 -6.76
CA THR A 283 11.41 -26.51 -6.37
C THR A 283 10.07 -27.00 -6.93
N GLU A 284 9.94 -28.32 -7.09
CA GLU A 284 8.69 -28.94 -7.57
C GLU A 284 7.54 -28.74 -6.58
N GLU A 285 7.83 -28.64 -5.28
CA GLU A 285 6.86 -28.31 -4.25
C GLU A 285 6.30 -26.90 -4.41
N GLN A 286 7.15 -25.91 -4.72
CA GLN A 286 6.68 -24.54 -5.01
C GLN A 286 5.77 -24.53 -6.23
N ARG A 287 6.17 -25.24 -7.31
CA ARG A 287 5.36 -25.41 -8.51
C ARG A 287 3.99 -25.99 -8.20
N ALA A 288 3.95 -27.08 -7.43
CA ALA A 288 2.72 -27.78 -7.09
C ALA A 288 1.76 -26.88 -6.30
N VAL A 289 2.26 -26.18 -5.27
CA VAL A 289 1.45 -25.29 -4.43
C VAL A 289 0.89 -24.12 -5.24
N LEU A 290 1.70 -23.45 -6.07
CA LEU A 290 1.23 -22.31 -6.86
C LEU A 290 0.22 -22.72 -7.94
N THR A 291 0.39 -23.91 -8.51
CA THR A 291 -0.59 -24.50 -9.44
C THR A 291 -1.92 -24.76 -8.71
N GLU A 292 -1.87 -25.33 -7.50
CA GLU A 292 -3.06 -25.61 -6.68
C GLU A 292 -3.81 -24.33 -6.27
N LEU A 293 -3.07 -23.29 -5.89
CA LEU A 293 -3.63 -21.97 -5.56
C LEU A 293 -4.21 -21.27 -6.80
N GLY A 294 -3.86 -21.73 -8.00
CA GLY A 294 -4.45 -21.29 -9.25
C GLY A 294 -3.72 -20.13 -9.92
N CYS A 295 -2.40 -20.07 -9.80
CA CYS A 295 -1.57 -19.26 -10.72
C CYS A 295 -1.74 -19.75 -12.16
N ASP A 296 -1.74 -18.84 -13.12
CA ASP A 296 -1.86 -19.16 -14.54
C ASP A 296 -0.50 -19.56 -15.13
N TYR A 297 0.55 -18.83 -14.73
CA TYR A 297 1.88 -18.97 -15.29
C TYR A 297 2.97 -19.06 -14.22
N LEU A 298 4.04 -19.79 -14.52
CA LEU A 298 5.16 -20.04 -13.61
C LEU A 298 6.50 -19.77 -14.30
N GLN A 299 7.42 -19.12 -13.59
CA GLN A 299 8.74 -18.78 -14.11
C GLN A 299 9.82 -18.99 -13.03
N GLY A 300 10.93 -19.64 -13.38
CA GLY A 300 12.00 -19.88 -12.40
C GLY A 300 13.06 -20.88 -12.83
N PHE A 301 14.08 -21.03 -11.98
CA PHE A 301 15.23 -21.88 -12.24
C PHE A 301 14.93 -23.38 -12.18
N LEU A 302 13.80 -23.78 -11.60
CA LEU A 302 13.28 -25.14 -11.71
C LEU A 302 13.18 -25.57 -13.18
N PHE A 303 12.74 -24.65 -14.05
CA PHE A 303 12.54 -24.93 -15.46
C PHE A 303 13.78 -24.64 -16.30
N SER A 304 14.28 -23.40 -16.20
CA SER A 304 15.49 -22.97 -16.89
C SER A 304 15.96 -21.63 -16.33
N ARG A 305 17.28 -21.44 -16.34
CA ARG A 305 17.87 -20.10 -16.26
C ARG A 305 17.58 -19.32 -17.55
N PRO A 306 17.76 -17.99 -17.58
CA PRO A 306 17.79 -17.23 -18.82
C PRO A 306 18.85 -17.79 -19.77
N LEU A 307 18.53 -17.93 -21.05
CA LEU A 307 19.44 -18.48 -22.07
C LEU A 307 19.46 -17.61 -23.33
N PRO A 308 20.56 -17.59 -24.09
CA PRO A 308 20.57 -17.03 -25.44
C PRO A 308 19.55 -17.70 -26.37
N ALA A 309 19.07 -16.99 -27.39
CA ALA A 309 18.06 -17.50 -28.33
C ALA A 309 18.49 -18.81 -29.02
N GLU A 310 19.78 -18.98 -29.28
CA GLU A 310 20.35 -20.15 -29.95
C GLU A 310 20.24 -21.43 -29.11
N GLN A 311 20.03 -21.31 -27.79
CA GLN A 311 19.91 -22.44 -26.88
C GLN A 311 18.46 -22.88 -26.64
N ILE A 312 17.47 -22.09 -27.06
CA ILE A 312 16.04 -22.45 -26.90
C ILE A 312 15.68 -23.77 -27.60
N PRO A 313 16.16 -24.09 -28.83
CA PRO A 313 15.88 -25.39 -29.44
C PRO A 313 16.33 -26.58 -28.57
N TRP A 314 17.44 -26.45 -27.85
CA TRP A 314 17.91 -27.48 -26.92
C TRP A 314 16.97 -27.66 -25.74
N LEU A 315 16.46 -26.56 -25.18
CA LEU A 315 15.44 -26.60 -24.15
C LEU A 315 14.20 -27.38 -24.63
N LEU A 316 13.69 -27.11 -25.84
CA LEU A 316 12.54 -27.83 -26.40
C LEU A 316 12.80 -29.34 -26.56
N LEU A 317 14.01 -29.72 -27.00
CA LEU A 317 14.38 -31.13 -27.13
C LEU A 317 14.40 -31.83 -25.77
N GLN A 318 14.90 -31.17 -24.72
CA GLN A 318 14.88 -31.72 -23.37
C GLN A 318 13.45 -31.94 -22.87
N ILE A 319 12.56 -30.97 -23.10
CA ILE A 319 11.14 -31.05 -22.72
C ILE A 319 10.44 -32.21 -23.45
N ASN A 320 10.69 -32.35 -24.75
CA ASN A 320 10.09 -33.42 -25.56
C ASN A 320 10.67 -34.80 -25.25
N SER A 321 11.95 -34.89 -24.85
CA SER A 321 12.60 -36.16 -24.48
C SER A 321 12.01 -36.80 -23.22
N GLN A 322 11.47 -36.00 -22.29
CA GLN A 322 10.73 -36.53 -21.13
C GLN A 322 9.37 -37.14 -21.52
N LYS A 323 8.84 -36.84 -22.73
CA LYS A 323 7.59 -37.39 -23.26
C LYS A 323 7.78 -38.61 -24.18
N GLN A 324 9.02 -38.96 -24.60
CA GLN A 324 9.26 -40.08 -25.51
C GLN A 324 10.63 -40.75 -25.30
N ILE A 325 10.63 -41.91 -24.63
CA ILE A 325 11.59 -42.97 -24.96
C ILE A 325 11.07 -43.62 -26.24
N ILE A 326 11.62 -43.23 -27.40
CA ILE A 326 11.55 -44.05 -28.61
C ILE A 326 12.89 -44.78 -28.72
N PRO A 327 12.92 -46.12 -28.74
CA PRO A 327 14.18 -46.86 -28.85
C PRO A 327 14.87 -46.55 -30.18
N ILE A 328 16.19 -46.32 -30.11
CA ILE A 328 17.06 -46.24 -31.29
C ILE A 328 17.01 -47.59 -32.01
N GLY A 329 16.16 -47.69 -33.04
CA GLY A 329 16.03 -48.87 -33.87
C GLY A 329 14.89 -48.73 -34.87
N LYS A 330 15.26 -48.40 -36.12
CA LYS A 330 14.42 -48.00 -37.28
C LYS A 330 14.18 -46.49 -37.26
N ILE A 331 14.76 -45.68 -38.14
CA ILE A 331 14.74 -45.79 -39.60
C ILE A 331 16.09 -45.34 -40.17
N HIS A 332 16.79 -46.27 -40.83
CA HIS A 332 17.70 -45.93 -41.92
C HIS A 332 16.85 -45.52 -43.12
N SER A 333 17.07 -44.33 -43.65
CA SER A 333 17.30 -44.05 -45.09
C SER A 333 16.95 -42.60 -45.42
N GLU A 334 17.96 -41.87 -45.90
CA GLU A 334 17.86 -40.64 -46.70
C GLU A 334 17.39 -39.41 -45.91
N ILE A 335 18.24 -38.39 -45.72
CA ILE A 335 18.50 -37.34 -46.71
C ILE A 335 19.91 -36.73 -46.50
N ARG A 336 20.59 -36.49 -47.63
CA ARG A 336 21.94 -35.92 -47.74
C ARG A 336 22.03 -34.47 -47.26
N PHE A 337 23.11 -34.18 -46.54
CA PHE A 337 23.72 -32.85 -46.41
C PHE A 337 24.17 -32.28 -47.76
N CYS A 338 23.96 -30.98 -48.00
CA CYS A 338 25.05 -30.11 -48.46
C CYS A 338 24.74 -28.61 -48.32
N PHE A 339 25.63 -27.92 -47.61
CA PHE A 339 25.91 -26.50 -47.71
C PHE A 339 26.21 -26.07 -49.17
N THR A 340 25.88 -24.83 -49.55
CA THR A 340 26.83 -23.99 -50.31
C THR A 340 26.46 -22.51 -50.32
N LYS A 341 27.52 -21.70 -50.15
CA LYS A 341 27.59 -20.24 -50.30
C LYS A 341 27.37 -19.78 -51.77
N LYS A 342 27.11 -18.47 -51.86
CA LYS A 342 27.45 -17.50 -52.94
C LYS A 342 26.40 -17.21 -54.03
N SER A 343 25.93 -15.97 -53.95
CA SER A 343 26.06 -14.91 -54.97
C SER A 343 24.96 -14.73 -56.02
N CYS A 344 24.55 -13.47 -56.13
CA CYS A 344 24.44 -12.66 -57.34
C CYS A 344 23.07 -12.44 -58.01
N TYR A 345 22.98 -11.21 -58.56
CA TYR A 345 22.02 -10.57 -59.46
C TYR A 345 20.74 -10.02 -58.82
N THR A 346 20.59 -8.71 -58.60
CA THR A 346 20.35 -7.58 -59.54
C THR A 346 19.19 -7.77 -60.51
N GLY A 347 18.30 -6.77 -60.50
CA GLY A 347 17.46 -6.40 -61.62
C GLY A 347 16.00 -6.79 -61.47
N LEU A 348 15.13 -5.80 -61.18
CA LEU A 348 14.28 -5.26 -62.24
C LEU A 348 13.58 -3.98 -61.79
N THR A 349 13.78 -2.98 -62.63
CA THR A 349 13.22 -1.63 -62.68
C THR A 349 11.81 -1.62 -63.25
N GLY A 350 11.02 -0.63 -62.81
CA GLY A 350 9.96 0.03 -63.58
C GLY A 350 8.55 -0.51 -63.36
N VAL A 351 7.46 0.26 -63.51
CA VAL A 351 7.26 1.62 -64.02
C VAL A 351 5.76 1.93 -63.78
N TRP A 352 5.47 3.13 -63.24
CA TRP A 352 4.28 3.99 -63.45
C TRP A 352 2.84 3.51 -63.17
N PHE A 353 2.11 4.30 -62.37
CA PHE A 353 0.93 5.04 -62.86
C PHE A 353 0.71 6.36 -62.07
N ARG A 354 0.35 7.40 -62.83
CA ARG A 354 0.05 8.79 -62.43
C ARG A 354 -1.47 9.00 -62.29
N GLY A 355 -1.84 10.00 -61.48
CA GLY A 355 -3.08 10.81 -61.59
C GLY A 355 -4.21 10.35 -60.64
N VAL A 356 -4.97 11.21 -59.95
CA VAL A 356 -5.50 12.53 -60.32
C VAL A 356 -5.81 13.40 -59.08
N HIS A 357 -5.76 14.72 -59.30
CA HIS A 357 -6.02 15.90 -58.46
C HIS A 357 -7.36 16.03 -57.71
N ALA A 358 -7.33 16.89 -56.66
CA ALA A 358 -8.14 18.13 -56.46
C ALA A 358 -8.67 18.24 -54.99
N SER A 359 -8.11 19.04 -54.08
CA SER A 359 -8.11 20.51 -53.90
C SER A 359 -9.26 21.08 -53.04
N ARG A 360 -8.86 21.90 -52.04
CA ARG A 360 -9.55 23.00 -51.31
C ARG A 360 -10.49 22.65 -50.15
N PHE A 361 -10.12 23.10 -48.94
CA PHE A 361 -10.72 24.29 -48.29
C PHE A 361 -9.75 24.89 -47.25
N ARG A 362 -9.62 26.23 -47.27
CA ARG A 362 -8.91 27.10 -46.32
C ARG A 362 -9.97 27.91 -45.55
N ARG A 363 -9.73 28.17 -44.27
CA ARG A 363 -10.25 29.22 -43.33
C ARG A 363 -10.50 28.55 -41.97
N ASP A 364 -10.06 29.03 -40.80
CA ASP A 364 -9.68 30.37 -40.36
C ASP A 364 -8.56 30.33 -39.29
N ARG A 365 -7.65 31.31 -39.33
CA ARG A 365 -6.76 31.71 -38.24
C ARG A 365 -7.28 33.05 -37.71
N GLN A 366 -7.80 33.10 -36.48
CA GLN A 366 -7.79 34.27 -35.59
C GLN A 366 -8.58 33.96 -34.31
N ALA A 367 -7.86 33.71 -33.21
CA ALA A 367 -8.24 34.03 -31.82
C ALA A 367 -7.15 33.50 -30.88
N TYR A 368 -6.02 34.21 -30.82
CA TYR A 368 -5.00 34.07 -29.77
C TYR A 368 -4.92 35.45 -29.12
N CYS A 369 -5.59 35.60 -27.97
CA CYS A 369 -5.42 36.63 -26.92
C CYS A 369 -6.75 36.78 -26.16
N ALA A 370 -7.02 35.88 -25.20
CA ALA A 370 -8.01 36.13 -24.16
C ALA A 370 -7.75 35.35 -22.85
N ASP A 371 -6.56 34.80 -22.58
CA ASP A 371 -6.33 33.99 -21.36
C ASP A 371 -5.44 34.70 -20.31
N VAL A 372 -5.66 36.00 -20.10
CA VAL A 372 -5.05 36.76 -18.98
C VAL A 372 -6.12 37.52 -18.18
N GLN A 373 -7.40 37.16 -18.32
CA GLN A 373 -8.50 37.80 -17.59
C GLN A 373 -9.38 36.86 -16.76
N GLU A 374 -9.02 35.58 -16.62
CA GLU A 374 -9.78 34.61 -15.84
C GLU A 374 -9.24 34.38 -14.41
N PHE A 375 -8.13 35.02 -14.04
CA PHE A 375 -7.55 34.90 -12.69
C PHE A 375 -8.12 35.92 -11.66
N LEU A 376 -9.12 36.72 -12.06
CA LEU A 376 -9.72 37.77 -11.20
C LEU A 376 -11.25 37.64 -11.01
N MET A 377 -11.85 36.48 -11.30
CA MET A 377 -13.29 36.23 -11.10
C MET A 377 -13.64 35.18 -10.02
N SER A 378 -12.74 34.86 -9.10
CA SER A 378 -12.91 33.73 -8.16
C SER A 378 -13.63 34.03 -6.84
N GLN A 379 -14.42 35.11 -6.71
CA GLN A 379 -15.15 35.38 -5.44
C GLN A 379 -16.67 35.19 -5.46
N ASN A 380 -17.33 34.96 -6.60
CA ASN A 380 -18.81 35.08 -6.66
C ASN A 380 -19.60 33.79 -6.99
N TYR A 381 -18.98 32.60 -7.04
CA TYR A 381 -19.68 31.40 -7.53
C TYR A 381 -20.77 30.85 -6.58
N PHE A 382 -20.60 31.01 -5.26
CA PHE A 382 -21.52 30.45 -4.26
C PHE A 382 -22.37 31.49 -3.53
N ASP A 383 -22.26 32.77 -3.88
CA ASP A 383 -22.93 33.88 -3.18
C ASP A 383 -24.45 33.76 -3.14
N ALA A 384 -25.05 33.10 -4.14
CA ALA A 384 -26.49 32.82 -4.16
C ALA A 384 -26.95 32.03 -2.93
N LEU A 385 -26.09 31.19 -2.34
CA LEU A 385 -26.40 30.41 -1.13
C LEU A 385 -26.54 31.27 0.13
N ASN A 386 -26.06 32.53 0.12
CA ASN A 386 -26.25 33.46 1.24
C ASN A 386 -27.71 33.92 1.42
N VAL A 387 -28.57 33.71 0.43
CA VAL A 387 -30.01 34.00 0.53
C VAL A 387 -30.74 32.95 1.39
N ILE A 388 -30.14 31.76 1.52
CA ILE A 388 -30.71 30.64 2.26
C ILE A 388 -30.43 30.84 3.76
N LYS A 389 -31.49 30.74 4.59
CA LYS A 389 -31.37 30.85 6.06
C LYS A 389 -30.87 29.58 6.74
N THR A 390 -30.95 28.46 6.03
CA THR A 390 -30.37 27.18 6.44
C THR A 390 -28.85 27.27 6.42
N PRO A 391 -28.14 26.89 7.50
CA PRO A 391 -26.69 26.78 7.48
C PRO A 391 -26.21 25.80 6.41
N VAL A 392 -25.30 26.23 5.54
CA VAL A 392 -24.70 25.38 4.50
C VAL A 392 -23.18 25.53 4.48
N TRP A 393 -22.47 24.40 4.52
CA TRP A 393 -21.02 24.33 4.33
C TRP A 393 -20.68 23.47 3.11
N LEU A 394 -19.73 23.93 2.30
CA LEU A 394 -19.10 23.20 1.21
C LEU A 394 -17.68 22.84 1.65
N ILE A 395 -17.39 21.55 1.81
CA ILE A 395 -16.14 21.07 2.40
C ILE A 395 -15.44 20.11 1.45
N SER A 396 -14.14 20.30 1.28
CA SER A 396 -13.30 19.35 0.54
C SER A 396 -13.15 18.05 1.35
N PRO A 397 -13.53 16.89 0.79
CA PRO A 397 -13.43 15.62 1.50
C PRO A 397 -11.99 15.14 1.67
N VAL A 398 -11.04 15.65 0.87
CA VAL A 398 -9.63 15.27 0.92
C VAL A 398 -8.86 16.09 1.96
N SER A 399 -9.05 17.41 1.96
CA SER A 399 -8.29 18.30 2.85
C SER A 399 -9.04 18.69 4.13
N GLY A 400 -10.37 18.49 4.19
CA GLY A 400 -11.20 18.97 5.29
C GLY A 400 -11.39 20.48 5.33
N HIS A 401 -10.86 21.22 4.35
CA HIS A 401 -11.02 22.67 4.27
C HIS A 401 -12.42 23.08 3.81
N ILE A 402 -12.94 24.15 4.42
CA ILE A 402 -14.18 24.80 4.01
C ILE A 402 -13.91 25.60 2.74
N ILE A 403 -14.51 25.16 1.64
CA ILE A 403 -14.49 25.86 0.36
C ILE A 403 -15.43 27.06 0.44
N PHE A 404 -16.58 26.90 1.10
CA PHE A 404 -17.55 27.98 1.31
C PHE A 404 -18.45 27.68 2.51
N ALA A 405 -18.85 28.72 3.24
CA ALA A 405 -19.90 28.66 4.26
C ALA A 405 -20.82 29.86 4.06
N ASN A 406 -22.13 29.63 4.02
CA ASN A 406 -23.08 30.73 3.86
C ASN A 406 -23.21 31.57 5.15
N THR A 407 -23.89 32.72 5.07
CA THR A 407 -24.04 33.65 6.19
C THR A 407 -24.62 32.98 7.46
N ALA A 408 -25.59 32.07 7.29
CA ALA A 408 -26.17 31.32 8.40
C ALA A 408 -25.18 30.31 9.02
N ALA A 409 -24.39 29.62 8.20
CA ALA A 409 -23.33 28.72 8.64
C ALA A 409 -22.23 29.46 9.42
N VAL A 410 -21.77 30.60 8.92
CA VAL A 410 -20.75 31.43 9.60
C VAL A 410 -21.25 31.90 10.96
N GLN A 411 -22.53 32.28 11.07
CA GLN A 411 -23.12 32.70 12.35
C GLN A 411 -23.12 31.60 13.40
N VAL A 412 -23.40 30.35 13.00
CA VAL A 412 -23.44 29.23 13.95
C VAL A 412 -22.08 28.58 14.17
N MET A 413 -21.12 28.82 13.28
CA MET A 413 -19.75 28.31 13.38
C MET A 413 -18.84 29.22 14.20
N GLY A 414 -19.00 30.54 14.10
CA GLY A 414 -18.09 31.51 14.72
C GLY A 414 -16.67 31.40 14.16
N ASP A 415 -15.68 31.29 15.04
CA ASP A 415 -14.25 31.16 14.71
C ASP A 415 -13.75 29.70 14.68
N LYS A 416 -14.68 28.73 14.79
CA LYS A 416 -14.37 27.30 14.88
C LYS A 416 -14.02 26.68 13.54
N THR A 417 -13.14 25.67 13.58
CA THR A 417 -12.82 24.83 12.42
C THR A 417 -13.85 23.72 12.22
N VAL A 418 -13.83 23.04 11.06
CA VAL A 418 -14.69 21.86 10.82
C VAL A 418 -14.43 20.77 11.86
N ASP A 419 -13.18 20.59 12.28
CA ASP A 419 -12.83 19.57 13.26
C ASP A 419 -13.41 19.89 14.63
N ASP A 420 -13.40 21.17 15.03
CA ASP A 420 -14.07 21.64 16.25
C ASP A 420 -15.58 21.37 16.22
N LEU A 421 -16.24 21.59 15.07
CA LEU A 421 -17.68 21.33 14.91
C LEU A 421 -18.01 19.83 14.96
N ARG A 422 -17.15 18.98 14.38
CA ARG A 422 -17.36 17.53 14.26
C ARG A 422 -16.93 16.73 15.49
N LYS A 423 -16.09 17.32 16.36
CA LYS A 423 -15.56 16.70 17.59
C LYS A 423 -15.94 17.44 18.87
N GLY A 424 -16.78 18.47 18.79
CA GLY A 424 -17.33 19.17 19.96
C GLY A 424 -18.23 18.28 20.82
N ALA A 425 -18.64 18.77 21.99
CA ALA A 425 -19.31 17.99 23.04
C ALA A 425 -20.63 17.29 22.62
N PHE A 426 -21.33 17.83 21.62
CA PHE A 426 -22.59 17.32 21.11
C PHE A 426 -22.47 16.66 19.73
N SER A 427 -21.24 16.36 19.29
CA SER A 427 -21.02 15.85 17.95
C SER A 427 -21.15 14.34 17.89
N ALA A 428 -21.80 13.85 16.84
CA ALA A 428 -21.89 12.43 16.55
C ALA A 428 -21.86 12.23 15.03
N ASN A 429 -21.04 11.30 14.57
CA ASN A 429 -20.87 11.01 13.14
C ASN A 429 -20.70 9.51 12.91
N ALA A 430 -20.83 9.10 11.65
CA ALA A 430 -20.65 7.70 11.25
C ALA A 430 -19.20 7.39 10.82
N GLN A 431 -18.48 8.38 10.29
CA GLN A 431 -17.08 8.30 9.87
C GLN A 431 -16.27 9.47 10.42
N ASP A 432 -15.06 9.19 10.92
CA ASP A 432 -14.13 10.23 11.37
C ASP A 432 -13.52 11.01 10.18
N VAL A 433 -13.25 10.31 9.06
CA VAL A 433 -12.62 10.86 7.85
C VAL A 433 -13.68 11.15 6.77
N LEU A 434 -13.70 12.39 6.27
CA LEU A 434 -14.72 12.85 5.30
C LEU A 434 -14.70 12.10 3.96
N SER A 435 -13.51 11.76 3.44
CA SER A 435 -13.39 11.02 2.18
C SER A 435 -14.05 9.65 2.21
N MET A 436 -14.21 9.05 3.40
CA MET A 436 -14.91 7.76 3.56
C MET A 436 -16.40 7.83 3.25
N TYR A 437 -17.00 9.03 3.19
CA TYR A 437 -18.40 9.19 2.79
C TYR A 437 -18.60 9.22 1.27
N ILE A 438 -17.56 9.44 0.46
CA ILE A 438 -17.71 9.63 -0.99
C ILE A 438 -18.41 8.43 -1.67
N PRO A 439 -18.01 7.16 -1.43
CA PRO A 439 -18.66 6.03 -2.10
C PRO A 439 -20.14 5.92 -1.77
N GLU A 440 -20.51 6.21 -0.51
CA GLU A 440 -21.87 6.10 -0.01
C GLU A 440 -22.77 7.23 -0.52
N LEU A 441 -22.24 8.46 -0.54
CA LEU A 441 -22.95 9.62 -1.10
C LEU A 441 -23.14 9.50 -2.62
N LYS A 442 -22.28 8.77 -3.33
CA LYS A 442 -22.49 8.43 -4.76
C LYS A 442 -23.64 7.46 -5.00
N THR A 443 -24.07 6.73 -3.95
CA THR A 443 -25.19 5.78 -3.99
C THR A 443 -26.48 6.34 -3.40
N ASP A 444 -26.57 7.66 -3.20
CA ASP A 444 -27.73 8.36 -2.63
C ASP A 444 -28.17 7.84 -1.25
N GLN A 445 -27.25 7.33 -0.43
CA GLN A 445 -27.56 6.99 0.96
C GLN A 445 -27.83 8.25 1.79
N GLU A 446 -28.85 8.21 2.65
CA GLU A 446 -29.10 9.29 3.59
C GLU A 446 -28.07 9.29 4.73
N ILE A 447 -27.19 10.30 4.72
CA ILE A 447 -26.17 10.50 5.74
C ILE A 447 -26.46 11.80 6.49
N VAL A 448 -26.53 11.69 7.82
CA VAL A 448 -26.70 12.82 8.72
C VAL A 448 -25.61 12.74 9.78
N GLU A 449 -24.90 13.84 10.00
CA GLU A 449 -24.05 14.03 11.18
C GLU A 449 -24.76 14.97 12.17
N ILE A 450 -24.39 14.90 13.44
CA ILE A 450 -24.78 15.89 14.44
C ILE A 450 -23.53 16.66 14.80
N TRP A 451 -23.56 17.97 14.66
CA TRP A 451 -22.43 18.85 14.93
C TRP A 451 -22.67 19.68 16.18
N THR A 452 -21.58 20.01 16.86
CA THR A 452 -21.60 21.05 17.91
C THR A 452 -21.45 22.41 17.25
N VAL A 453 -22.46 23.26 17.37
CA VAL A 453 -22.46 24.62 16.83
C VAL A 453 -22.74 25.64 17.92
N TRP A 454 -22.34 26.90 17.69
CA TRP A 454 -22.58 28.00 18.61
C TRP A 454 -23.80 28.82 18.22
N ARG A 455 -24.80 28.89 19.08
CA ARG A 455 -25.95 29.80 18.92
C ARG A 455 -26.11 30.64 20.17
N ASP A 456 -26.23 31.96 19.97
CA ASP A 456 -26.43 32.92 21.06
C ASP A 456 -25.41 32.79 22.21
N GLY A 457 -24.17 32.43 21.89
CA GLY A 457 -23.07 32.28 22.85
C GLY A 457 -22.98 30.92 23.55
N HIS A 458 -23.85 29.96 23.21
CA HIS A 458 -23.88 28.62 23.81
C HIS A 458 -23.68 27.52 22.77
N GLU A 459 -23.05 26.42 23.19
CA GLU A 459 -22.98 25.18 22.40
C GLU A 459 -24.37 24.57 22.25
N THR A 460 -24.70 24.13 21.05
CA THR A 460 -25.95 23.46 20.70
C THR A 460 -25.68 22.36 19.67
N ALA A 461 -26.52 21.34 19.65
CA ALA A 461 -26.48 20.30 18.63
C ALA A 461 -27.18 20.79 17.35
N LEU A 462 -26.65 20.40 16.18
CA LEU A 462 -27.27 20.64 14.88
C LEU A 462 -27.14 19.41 13.99
N SER A 463 -28.26 18.82 13.57
CA SER A 463 -28.28 17.82 12.52
C SER A 463 -27.84 18.43 11.19
N CYS A 464 -26.91 17.78 10.49
CA CYS A 464 -26.38 18.20 9.19
C CYS A 464 -26.55 17.06 8.19
N ARG A 465 -27.37 17.27 7.15
CA ARG A 465 -27.52 16.32 6.04
C ARG A 465 -26.37 16.49 5.06
N LEU A 466 -25.80 15.38 4.62
CA LEU A 466 -24.71 15.37 3.65
C LEU A 466 -25.24 15.08 2.24
N SER A 467 -24.68 15.77 1.26
CA SER A 467 -24.83 15.43 -0.16
C SER A 467 -23.51 15.66 -0.89
N LEU A 468 -23.32 15.03 -2.05
CA LEU A 468 -22.11 15.16 -2.85
C LEU A 468 -22.38 16.02 -4.08
N THR A 469 -21.48 16.96 -4.36
CA THR A 469 -21.46 17.72 -5.60
C THR A 469 -20.05 17.71 -6.19
N HIS A 470 -19.94 17.92 -7.50
CA HIS A 470 -18.66 17.97 -8.21
C HIS A 470 -18.47 19.36 -8.83
N HIS A 471 -17.30 19.97 -8.61
CA HIS A 471 -17.00 21.29 -9.15
C HIS A 471 -15.57 21.32 -9.70
N ALA A 472 -15.42 21.62 -11.00
CA ALA A 472 -14.17 21.45 -11.77
C ALA A 472 -12.86 22.00 -11.12
N PRO A 473 -12.82 23.16 -10.43
CA PRO A 473 -11.61 23.61 -9.73
C PRO A 473 -11.33 22.93 -8.38
N TYR A 474 -12.28 22.21 -7.79
CA TYR A 474 -12.17 21.64 -6.43
C TYR A 474 -12.41 20.13 -6.37
N GLY A 475 -12.86 19.50 -7.46
CA GLY A 475 -13.22 18.09 -7.51
C GLY A 475 -14.53 17.78 -6.78
N ASP A 476 -14.57 16.63 -6.10
CA ASP A 476 -15.69 16.21 -5.26
C ASP A 476 -15.77 17.10 -4.00
N ILE A 477 -16.96 17.60 -3.67
CA ILE A 477 -17.24 18.47 -2.52
C ILE A 477 -18.42 17.88 -1.74
N ILE A 478 -18.27 17.75 -0.41
CA ILE A 478 -19.39 17.38 0.46
C ILE A 478 -20.11 18.66 0.90
N VAL A 479 -21.42 18.69 0.64
CA VAL A 479 -22.33 19.73 1.11
C VAL A 479 -22.94 19.28 2.43
N PHE A 480 -22.77 20.07 3.48
CA PHE A 480 -23.44 19.90 4.77
C PHE A 480 -24.57 20.92 4.87
N GLU A 481 -25.80 20.45 4.95
CA GLU A 481 -27.00 21.27 5.13
C GLU A 481 -27.58 21.09 6.54
N GLY A 482 -27.58 22.16 7.35
CA GLY A 482 -28.10 22.14 8.71
C GLY A 482 -29.61 22.01 8.74
N ILE A 483 -30.14 20.92 9.30
CA ILE A 483 -31.57 20.70 9.47
C ILE A 483 -32.02 21.42 10.74
N SER A 484 -32.83 22.47 10.59
CA SER A 484 -33.51 23.09 11.73
C SER A 484 -34.87 22.44 11.93
N HIS A 485 -35.02 21.70 13.03
CA HIS A 485 -36.32 21.24 13.49
C HIS A 485 -37.01 22.38 14.26
N PRO A 486 -38.29 22.70 13.97
CA PRO A 486 -39.04 23.56 14.86
C PRO A 486 -39.05 22.92 16.25
N ALA A 487 -38.74 23.70 17.28
CA ALA A 487 -38.84 23.24 18.67
C ALA A 487 -40.19 22.53 18.83
N PRO A 488 -40.25 21.31 19.40
CA PRO A 488 -41.48 20.53 19.45
C PRO A 488 -42.58 21.36 20.12
N THR A 489 -43.42 21.98 19.30
CA THR A 489 -44.49 22.86 19.75
C THR A 489 -45.56 21.98 20.38
N GLY A 490 -45.53 21.90 21.71
CA GLY A 490 -46.69 21.56 22.52
C GLY A 490 -47.45 20.29 22.12
N LEU A 491 -46.76 19.25 21.64
CA LEU A 491 -47.35 17.91 21.59
C LEU A 491 -47.55 17.50 23.05
N LYS A 492 -48.80 17.43 23.51
CA LYS A 492 -49.16 16.78 24.78
C LYS A 492 -48.42 15.45 24.81
N ALA A 493 -47.40 15.34 25.66
CA ALA A 493 -46.61 14.13 25.80
C ALA A 493 -47.56 12.95 25.92
N SER A 494 -47.56 12.04 24.92
CA SER A 494 -48.08 10.69 25.17
C SER A 494 -47.16 10.14 26.24
N ARG A 495 -47.64 10.11 27.47
CA ARG A 495 -46.83 9.70 28.61
C ARG A 495 -46.62 8.20 28.44
N SER A 496 -45.41 7.79 28.07
CA SER A 496 -44.93 6.39 28.07
C SER A 496 -45.11 5.66 29.40
N ALA A 497 -45.53 6.34 30.46
CA ALA A 497 -45.88 5.76 31.76
C ALA A 497 -46.88 4.60 31.65
N THR A 498 -47.65 4.50 30.57
CA THR A 498 -48.58 3.40 30.29
C THR A 498 -48.05 2.35 29.31
N TYR A 499 -46.83 2.50 28.76
CA TYR A 499 -46.27 1.50 27.86
C TYR A 499 -46.13 0.16 28.58
N GLN A 500 -46.80 -0.87 28.05
CA GLN A 500 -46.61 -2.26 28.46
C GLN A 500 -46.56 -3.14 27.22
N ARG A 501 -45.48 -3.92 27.11
CA ARG A 501 -45.31 -4.86 26.00
C ARG A 501 -46.43 -5.91 26.03
N LYS A 502 -47.29 -5.92 25.01
CA LYS A 502 -48.31 -6.97 24.85
C LYS A 502 -47.65 -8.32 24.59
N LYS A 503 -47.97 -9.34 25.41
CA LYS A 503 -47.32 -10.67 25.38
C LYS A 503 -47.61 -11.50 24.11
N GLN A 504 -48.54 -11.11 23.24
CA GLN A 504 -49.01 -11.93 22.10
C GLN A 504 -49.18 -11.12 20.79
N GLY A 505 -48.10 -10.52 20.27
CA GLY A 505 -48.12 -9.79 18.99
C GLY A 505 -46.83 -9.95 18.20
N PHE A 506 -46.89 -9.68 16.88
CA PHE A 506 -45.76 -9.74 15.96
C PHE A 506 -44.56 -8.91 16.46
N TYR A 507 -44.81 -7.66 16.88
CA TYR A 507 -43.76 -6.78 17.43
C TYR A 507 -43.06 -7.40 18.64
N ALA A 508 -43.81 -7.93 19.60
CA ALA A 508 -43.23 -8.52 20.81
C ALA A 508 -42.35 -9.73 20.50
N ARG A 509 -42.74 -10.54 19.50
CA ARG A 509 -41.91 -11.66 19.02
C ARG A 509 -40.65 -11.12 18.35
N PHE A 510 -40.79 -10.24 17.35
CA PHE A 510 -39.67 -9.64 16.62
C PHE A 510 -38.65 -9.00 17.57
N PHE A 511 -39.12 -8.11 18.44
CA PHE A 511 -38.27 -7.37 19.37
C PHE A 511 -37.49 -8.32 20.29
N LEU A 512 -38.17 -9.29 20.91
CA LEU A 512 -37.55 -10.23 21.84
C LEU A 512 -36.61 -11.24 21.21
N THR A 513 -36.93 -11.74 20.01
CA THR A 513 -36.17 -12.82 19.37
C THR A 513 -35.07 -12.30 18.45
N ASN A 514 -34.99 -10.99 18.21
CA ASN A 514 -33.90 -10.42 17.43
C ASN A 514 -32.57 -10.58 18.17
N SER A 515 -31.54 -11.00 17.42
CA SER A 515 -30.19 -11.21 17.95
C SER A 515 -29.41 -9.91 18.15
N ALA A 516 -29.82 -8.81 17.50
CA ALA A 516 -29.22 -7.50 17.73
C ALA A 516 -29.78 -6.88 19.03
N PRO A 517 -28.92 -6.29 19.88
CA PRO A 517 -29.37 -5.47 21.00
C PRO A 517 -30.30 -4.35 20.57
N MET A 518 -31.48 -4.27 21.17
CA MET A 518 -32.48 -3.23 20.90
C MET A 518 -32.99 -2.60 22.18
N LEU A 519 -33.05 -1.26 22.17
CA LEU A 519 -33.63 -0.44 23.22
C LEU A 519 -34.79 0.36 22.64
N LEU A 520 -35.84 0.50 23.44
CA LEU A 520 -36.94 1.42 23.19
C LEU A 520 -36.80 2.58 24.17
N ILE A 521 -36.73 3.79 23.65
CA ILE A 521 -36.35 4.99 24.41
C ILE A 521 -37.47 6.01 24.28
N ASP A 522 -37.80 6.67 25.39
CA ASP A 522 -38.67 7.83 25.41
C ASP A 522 -37.83 9.13 25.40
N PRO A 523 -37.69 9.80 24.24
CA PRO A 523 -36.93 11.04 24.16
C PRO A 523 -37.58 12.18 24.96
N ALA A 524 -38.88 12.14 25.24
CA ALA A 524 -39.59 13.17 26.01
C ALA A 524 -39.38 13.04 27.53
N ARG A 525 -38.77 11.95 27.99
CA ARG A 525 -38.43 11.70 29.40
C ARG A 525 -36.93 11.57 29.57
N ASP A 526 -36.19 12.57 29.12
CA ASP A 526 -34.72 12.63 29.21
C ASP A 526 -34.03 11.35 28.71
N GLY A 527 -34.55 10.75 27.64
CA GLY A 527 -34.02 9.51 27.09
C GLY A 527 -34.20 8.28 27.99
N GLN A 528 -35.30 8.20 28.74
CA GLN A 528 -35.59 7.01 29.56
C GLN A 528 -35.71 5.77 28.67
N ILE A 529 -35.04 4.69 29.05
CA ILE A 529 -35.21 3.39 28.40
C ILE A 529 -36.52 2.79 28.91
N VAL A 530 -37.50 2.62 28.02
CA VAL A 530 -38.83 2.08 28.38
C VAL A 530 -38.94 0.59 28.10
N ASP A 531 -38.06 0.05 27.26
CA ASP A 531 -37.99 -1.39 27.03
C ASP A 531 -36.63 -1.83 26.46
N ALA A 532 -36.29 -3.09 26.66
CA ALA A 532 -35.08 -3.71 26.13
C ALA A 532 -35.34 -5.17 25.73
N ASN A 533 -34.73 -5.62 24.63
CA ASN A 533 -34.80 -7.01 24.22
C ASN A 533 -33.76 -7.89 24.92
N LEU A 534 -33.86 -9.21 24.75
CA LEU A 534 -32.95 -10.16 25.41
C LEU A 534 -31.49 -9.94 25.01
N ALA A 535 -31.23 -9.62 23.75
CA ALA A 535 -29.88 -9.33 23.27
C ALA A 535 -29.28 -8.09 23.97
N ALA A 536 -30.07 -7.03 24.19
CA ALA A 536 -29.63 -5.85 24.93
C ALA A 536 -29.35 -6.16 26.40
N LEU A 537 -30.22 -6.92 27.07
CA LEU A 537 -29.97 -7.30 28.47
C LEU A 537 -28.67 -8.09 28.61
N ASN A 538 -28.41 -9.03 27.70
CA ASN A 538 -27.16 -9.79 27.66
C ASN A 538 -25.94 -8.91 27.35
N PHE A 539 -26.07 -7.98 26.41
CA PHE A 539 -24.99 -7.09 26.00
C PHE A 539 -24.58 -6.12 27.12
N TYR A 540 -25.55 -5.47 27.76
CA TYR A 540 -25.28 -4.48 28.81
C TYR A 540 -25.06 -5.07 30.20
N GLY A 541 -25.57 -6.28 30.45
CA GLY A 541 -25.44 -6.97 31.73
C GLY A 541 -26.40 -6.48 32.83
N TYR A 542 -27.46 -5.75 32.48
CA TYR A 542 -28.51 -5.33 33.41
C TYR A 542 -29.73 -6.26 33.34
N SER A 543 -30.43 -6.41 34.47
CA SER A 543 -31.78 -6.98 34.44
C SER A 543 -32.75 -6.09 33.66
N HIS A 544 -33.89 -6.62 33.23
CA HIS A 544 -34.90 -5.84 32.51
C HIS A 544 -35.41 -4.65 33.33
N GLU A 545 -35.63 -4.84 34.63
CA GLU A 545 -36.10 -3.80 35.55
C GLU A 545 -35.05 -2.69 35.74
N GLU A 546 -33.78 -3.07 35.97
CA GLU A 546 -32.67 -2.11 36.06
C GLU A 546 -32.50 -1.35 34.75
N MET A 547 -32.56 -2.04 33.60
CA MET A 547 -32.43 -1.39 32.30
C MET A 547 -33.56 -0.37 32.05
N CYS A 548 -34.82 -0.71 32.38
CA CYS A 548 -35.95 0.19 32.16
C CYS A 548 -36.04 1.36 33.17
N SER A 549 -35.26 1.30 34.25
CA SER A 549 -35.11 2.42 35.20
C SER A 549 -34.00 3.40 34.80
N LYS A 550 -33.18 3.05 33.81
CA LYS A 550 -32.07 3.87 33.33
C LYS A 550 -32.48 4.85 32.26
N HIS A 551 -31.71 5.92 32.18
CA HIS A 551 -31.66 6.82 31.04
C HIS A 551 -30.45 6.50 30.15
N THR A 552 -30.54 6.84 28.87
CA THR A 552 -29.45 6.69 27.89
C THR A 552 -28.15 7.38 28.31
N TRP A 553 -28.23 8.52 28.99
CA TRP A 553 -27.05 9.23 29.49
C TRP A 553 -26.30 8.45 30.60
N GLU A 554 -26.94 7.50 31.28
CA GLU A 554 -26.27 6.66 32.28
C GLU A 554 -25.43 5.55 31.65
N ILE A 555 -25.83 5.11 30.45
CA ILE A 555 -25.14 4.05 29.70
C ILE A 555 -24.22 4.62 28.61
N ASN A 556 -24.14 5.95 28.44
CA ASN A 556 -23.31 6.62 27.44
C ASN A 556 -22.18 7.41 28.13
N THR A 557 -20.96 7.36 27.61
CA THR A 557 -19.83 8.08 28.21
C THR A 557 -19.92 9.59 28.11
N LEU A 558 -20.73 10.13 27.19
CA LEU A 558 -21.04 11.56 27.11
C LEU A 558 -21.87 12.05 28.30
N GLY A 559 -22.42 11.15 29.13
CA GLY A 559 -23.29 11.56 30.22
C GLY A 559 -24.48 12.36 29.69
N ARG A 560 -24.86 13.43 30.41
CA ARG A 560 -26.03 14.26 30.06
C ARG A 560 -25.86 15.03 28.74
N ASP A 561 -24.64 15.13 28.21
CA ASP A 561 -24.36 15.81 26.94
C ASP A 561 -24.91 15.02 25.74
N VAL A 562 -25.32 13.75 25.93
CA VAL A 562 -26.02 12.98 24.89
C VAL A 562 -27.47 13.46 24.67
N ILE A 563 -28.09 14.19 25.62
CA ILE A 563 -29.51 14.57 25.55
C ILE A 563 -29.81 15.49 24.35
N PRO A 564 -29.04 16.56 24.08
CA PRO A 564 -29.21 17.36 22.87
C PRO A 564 -29.05 16.52 21.59
N VAL A 565 -28.05 15.63 21.54
CA VAL A 565 -27.81 14.73 20.40
C VAL A 565 -29.02 13.83 20.15
N MET A 566 -29.59 13.23 21.19
CA MET A 566 -30.77 12.39 21.06
C MET A 566 -32.01 13.16 20.64
N SER A 567 -32.14 14.42 21.04
CA SER A 567 -33.26 15.27 20.63
C SER A 567 -33.23 15.52 19.13
N GLU A 568 -32.03 15.73 18.58
CA GLU A 568 -31.78 15.80 17.13
C GLU A 568 -32.10 14.47 16.44
N ILE A 569 -31.56 13.34 16.93
CA ILE A 569 -31.83 12.00 16.37
C ILE A 569 -33.33 11.68 16.33
N ALA A 570 -34.05 11.98 17.42
CA ALA A 570 -35.49 11.70 17.53
C ALA A 570 -36.35 12.50 16.54
N ALA A 571 -35.82 13.59 16.00
CA ALA A 571 -36.49 14.43 15.00
C ALA A 571 -36.21 13.99 13.55
N LEU A 572 -35.26 13.07 13.33
CA LEU A 572 -34.96 12.50 12.02
C LEU A 572 -36.01 11.45 11.61
N PRO A 573 -36.30 11.30 10.31
CA PRO A 573 -37.32 10.36 9.81
C PRO A 573 -36.93 8.86 9.92
N GLY A 574 -35.77 8.53 10.51
CA GLY A 574 -35.17 7.19 10.50
C GLY A 574 -34.44 6.89 9.18
N GLY A 575 -33.78 5.72 9.07
CA GLY A 575 -33.12 5.28 7.82
C GLY A 575 -31.78 5.94 7.49
N HIS A 576 -31.31 6.87 8.33
CA HIS A 576 -29.98 7.45 8.22
C HIS A 576 -28.89 6.47 8.66
N LYS A 577 -27.66 6.72 8.17
CA LYS A 577 -26.46 5.96 8.59
C LYS A 577 -26.29 5.99 10.12
N PRO A 578 -25.87 4.88 10.76
CA PRO A 578 -25.74 4.83 12.23
C PRO A 578 -24.69 5.81 12.74
N LEU A 579 -24.90 6.27 13.97
CA LEU A 579 -23.99 7.18 14.66
C LEU A 579 -23.13 6.41 15.67
N ASN A 580 -21.87 6.82 15.81
CA ASN A 580 -20.92 6.19 16.71
C ASN A 580 -21.04 6.78 18.13
N PHE A 581 -21.06 5.91 19.14
CA PHE A 581 -21.03 6.27 20.57
C PHE A 581 -20.12 5.32 21.35
N VAL A 582 -19.82 5.67 22.60
CA VAL A 582 -19.19 4.76 23.56
C VAL A 582 -20.15 4.53 24.71
N HIS A 583 -20.51 3.26 24.92
CA HIS A 583 -21.42 2.84 25.95
C HIS A 583 -20.70 2.21 27.14
N ARG A 584 -21.31 2.30 28.32
CA ARG A 584 -20.84 1.70 29.58
C ARG A 584 -21.77 0.55 29.99
N LEU A 585 -21.17 -0.57 30.38
CA LEU A 585 -21.86 -1.79 30.79
C LEU A 585 -22.01 -1.85 32.31
N ALA A 586 -22.79 -2.81 32.81
CA ALA A 586 -23.02 -3.03 34.24
C ALA A 586 -21.73 -3.30 35.04
N ASP A 587 -20.74 -3.95 34.41
CA ASP A 587 -19.43 -4.23 35.00
C ASP A 587 -18.46 -3.02 34.97
N GLY A 588 -18.88 -1.90 34.39
CA GLY A 588 -18.11 -0.68 34.25
C GLY A 588 -17.22 -0.64 33.00
N SER A 589 -17.10 -1.73 32.24
CA SER A 589 -16.36 -1.75 30.97
C SER A 589 -17.07 -0.92 29.91
N THR A 590 -16.31 -0.46 28.91
CA THR A 590 -16.83 0.34 27.80
C THR A 590 -16.88 -0.46 26.50
N ARG A 591 -17.81 -0.11 25.63
CA ARG A 591 -17.93 -0.65 24.26
C ARG A 591 -18.12 0.49 23.27
N HIS A 592 -17.38 0.44 22.17
CA HIS A 592 -17.65 1.30 21.02
C HIS A 592 -18.84 0.71 20.27
N VAL A 593 -19.84 1.54 20.00
CA VAL A 593 -21.07 1.09 19.38
C VAL A 593 -21.51 2.00 18.24
N GLN A 594 -22.14 1.38 17.24
CA GLN A 594 -22.95 2.05 16.24
C GLN A 594 -24.42 1.93 16.63
N THR A 595 -25.14 3.05 16.63
CA THR A 595 -26.56 3.07 16.95
C THR A 595 -27.38 3.45 15.72
N TYR A 596 -28.30 2.55 15.36
CA TYR A 596 -29.32 2.81 14.35
C TYR A 596 -30.58 3.24 15.10
N ALA A 597 -30.95 4.51 14.96
CA ALA A 597 -32.05 5.09 15.71
C ALA A 597 -33.12 5.67 14.79
N GLY A 598 -34.38 5.54 15.19
CA GLY A 598 -35.48 6.15 14.46
C GLY A 598 -36.76 6.21 15.27
N PRO A 599 -37.67 7.15 14.94
CA PRO A 599 -38.94 7.27 15.59
C PRO A 599 -39.83 6.06 15.26
N ILE A 600 -40.56 5.57 16.25
CA ILE A 600 -41.56 4.52 16.12
C ILE A 600 -42.79 4.85 16.94
N GLU A 601 -43.98 4.53 16.41
CA GLU A 601 -45.22 4.65 17.17
C GLU A 601 -45.72 3.25 17.56
N ILE A 602 -45.77 2.98 18.87
CA ILE A 602 -46.16 1.67 19.40
C ILE A 602 -47.29 1.89 20.40
N TYR A 603 -48.46 1.31 20.09
CA TYR A 603 -49.66 1.42 20.93
C TYR A 603 -50.11 2.88 21.20
N GLY A 604 -49.76 3.82 20.31
CA GLY A 604 -50.04 5.25 20.45
C GLY A 604 -48.93 6.04 21.17
N ASP A 605 -47.90 5.36 21.68
CA ASP A 605 -46.72 6.01 22.25
C ASP A 605 -45.68 6.26 21.15
N LYS A 606 -45.25 7.52 21.04
CA LYS A 606 -44.14 7.92 20.16
C LYS A 606 -42.83 7.71 20.91
N LEU A 607 -42.05 6.75 20.45
CA LEU A 607 -40.81 6.31 21.07
C LEU A 607 -39.70 6.32 20.02
N MET A 608 -38.48 6.10 20.45
CA MET A 608 -37.32 5.93 19.59
C MET A 608 -36.84 4.48 19.71
N LEU A 609 -36.83 3.75 18.60
CA LEU A 609 -36.19 2.44 18.54
C LEU A 609 -34.71 2.65 18.26
N CYS A 610 -33.85 2.06 19.09
CA CYS A 610 -32.41 2.09 18.93
C CYS A 610 -31.88 0.66 18.82
N ILE A 611 -31.19 0.34 17.73
CA ILE A 611 -30.50 -0.92 17.51
C ILE A 611 -29.01 -0.67 17.68
N ILE A 612 -28.34 -1.47 18.51
CA ILE A 612 -26.95 -1.27 18.90
C ILE A 612 -26.09 -2.36 18.26
N HIS A 613 -25.04 -1.93 17.56
CA HIS A 613 -24.02 -2.79 16.98
C HIS A 613 -22.69 -2.54 17.67
N ASP A 614 -22.08 -3.58 18.23
CA ASP A 614 -20.77 -3.48 18.89
C ASP A 614 -19.65 -3.48 17.86
N ILE A 615 -18.92 -2.36 17.80
CA ILE A 615 -17.78 -2.15 16.91
C ILE A 615 -16.46 -2.07 17.68
N THR A 616 -16.42 -2.51 18.93
CA THR A 616 -15.22 -2.42 19.79
C THR A 616 -14.04 -3.17 19.19
N GLU A 617 -14.23 -4.41 18.75
CA GLU A 617 -13.17 -5.20 18.10
C GLU A 617 -12.77 -4.59 16.76
N GLN A 618 -13.73 -4.06 15.99
CA GLN A 618 -13.42 -3.37 14.73
C GLN A 618 -12.54 -2.14 14.98
N LYS A 619 -12.90 -1.28 15.95
CA LYS A 619 -12.11 -0.09 16.31
C LYS A 619 -10.73 -0.46 16.87
N ARG A 620 -10.62 -1.56 17.62
CA ARG A 620 -9.33 -2.09 18.09
C ARG A 620 -8.45 -2.52 16.92
N LEU A 621 -9.01 -3.25 15.95
CA LEU A 621 -8.31 -3.68 14.76
C LEU A 621 -7.91 -2.50 13.85
N GLU A 622 -8.78 -1.49 13.70
CA GLU A 622 -8.46 -0.25 12.99
C GLU A 622 -7.25 0.46 13.61
N LEU A 623 -7.24 0.62 14.95
CA LEU A 623 -6.12 1.24 15.67
C LEU A 623 -4.84 0.39 15.58
N GLU A 624 -4.95 -0.94 15.66
CA GLU A 624 -3.83 -1.87 15.50
C GLU A 624 -3.25 -1.80 14.08
N LEU A 625 -4.10 -1.70 13.05
CA LEU A 625 -3.69 -1.51 11.67
C LEU A 625 -3.00 -0.15 11.47
N GLU A 626 -3.50 0.91 12.09
CA GLU A 626 -2.89 2.23 12.05
C GLU A 626 -1.52 2.23 12.74
N HIS A 627 -1.41 1.65 13.94
CA HIS A 627 -0.13 1.49 14.62
C HIS A 627 0.85 0.62 13.82
N ALA A 628 0.40 -0.51 13.27
CA ALA A 628 1.22 -1.38 12.42
C ALA A 628 1.63 -0.68 11.10
N ALA A 629 0.81 0.26 10.61
CA ALA A 629 1.14 1.05 9.44
C ALA A 629 2.27 2.06 9.72
N LEU A 630 2.41 2.56 10.95
CA LEU A 630 3.32 3.67 11.27
C LEU A 630 4.58 3.23 12.05
N GLN A 631 4.53 2.13 12.81
CA GLN A 631 5.61 1.68 13.70
C GLN A 631 6.14 0.29 13.36
N ASP A 632 7.37 -0.01 13.77
CA ASP A 632 7.99 -1.32 13.70
C ASP A 632 7.55 -2.19 14.89
N ALA A 633 6.96 -3.35 14.62
CA ALA A 633 6.32 -4.19 15.63
C ALA A 633 7.27 -4.73 16.73
N MET A 634 8.58 -4.80 16.44
CA MET A 634 9.57 -5.34 17.39
C MET A 634 10.21 -4.25 18.25
N THR A 635 10.58 -3.11 17.64
CA THR A 635 11.32 -2.04 18.34
C THR A 635 10.41 -0.93 18.86
N GLY A 636 9.21 -0.76 18.30
CA GLY A 636 8.31 0.36 18.60
C GLY A 636 8.72 1.69 17.94
N LEU A 637 9.85 1.72 17.23
CA LEU A 637 10.28 2.87 16.44
C LEU A 637 9.35 3.13 15.26
N LEU A 638 9.48 4.31 14.65
CA LEU A 638 8.85 4.58 13.38
C LEU A 638 9.35 3.59 12.32
N ASN A 639 8.47 3.10 11.46
CA ASN A 639 8.87 2.18 10.39
C ASN A 639 9.29 2.94 9.13
N ARG A 640 9.80 2.20 8.15
CA ARG A 640 10.17 2.72 6.83
C ARG A 640 9.03 3.48 6.13
N ARG A 641 7.75 3.14 6.35
CA ARG A 641 6.60 3.85 5.77
C ARG A 641 6.55 5.28 6.28
N GLN A 642 6.65 5.41 7.60
CA GLN A 642 6.49 6.68 8.26
C GLN A 642 7.65 7.64 7.94
N PHE A 643 8.82 7.11 7.62
CA PHE A 643 9.92 7.91 7.07
C PHE A 643 9.50 8.66 5.80
N TYR A 644 8.90 7.98 4.82
CA TYR A 644 8.49 8.61 3.57
C TYR A 644 7.37 9.63 3.78
N ILE A 645 6.38 9.33 4.62
CA ILE A 645 5.27 10.26 4.94
C ILE A 645 5.81 11.54 5.58
N ILE A 646 6.65 11.41 6.61
CA ILE A 646 7.25 12.57 7.31
C ILE A 646 8.09 13.38 6.34
N ALA A 647 8.88 12.72 5.50
CA ALA A 647 9.78 13.39 4.59
C ALA A 647 9.07 14.05 3.39
N GLU A 648 7.93 13.51 2.95
CA GLU A 648 7.04 14.15 1.96
C GLU A 648 6.35 15.38 2.55
N GLN A 649 5.84 15.28 3.79
CA GLN A 649 5.27 16.42 4.53
C GLN A 649 6.28 17.55 4.77
N MET A 650 7.58 17.24 4.79
CA MET A 650 8.64 18.24 4.89
C MET A 650 8.84 19.07 3.60
N ASN A 651 8.15 18.78 2.49
CA ASN A 651 8.13 19.55 1.24
C ASN A 651 9.53 20.06 0.81
N LEU A 652 10.42 19.11 0.51
CA LEU A 652 11.86 19.35 0.25
C LEU A 652 12.12 20.47 -0.78
N THR A 653 11.28 20.61 -1.79
CA THR A 653 11.38 21.60 -2.89
C THR A 653 11.13 23.05 -2.50
N HIS A 654 10.58 23.35 -1.32
CA HIS A 654 10.23 24.73 -0.90
C HIS A 654 10.83 25.17 0.44
N LEU A 655 11.77 24.41 1.00
CA LEU A 655 12.46 24.81 2.22
C LEU A 655 13.41 25.99 1.95
N PRO A 656 13.35 27.10 2.72
CA PRO A 656 14.36 28.15 2.63
C PRO A 656 15.76 27.55 2.84
N LEU A 657 16.79 28.12 2.19
CA LEU A 657 18.22 27.74 2.30
C LEU A 657 18.76 27.60 3.76
N GLN A 658 18.00 28.03 4.76
CA GLN A 658 18.27 27.96 6.19
C GLN A 658 17.68 26.72 6.91
N GLN A 659 17.04 25.77 6.23
CA GLN A 659 16.57 24.51 6.83
C GLN A 659 17.25 23.27 6.22
N GLN A 660 18.55 23.15 6.44
CA GLN A 660 19.33 21.95 6.14
C GLN A 660 18.98 20.82 7.12
N PHE A 661 18.93 19.59 6.64
CA PHE A 661 18.84 18.40 7.50
C PHE A 661 19.90 17.39 7.12
N SER A 662 20.25 16.54 8.08
CA SER A 662 21.19 15.43 7.87
C SER A 662 20.46 14.10 8.05
N LEU A 663 20.90 13.10 7.28
CA LEU A 663 20.41 11.73 7.36
C LEU A 663 21.55 10.85 7.85
N LEU A 664 21.32 10.11 8.94
CA LEU A 664 22.21 9.08 9.45
C LEU A 664 21.63 7.71 9.09
N LEU A 665 22.41 6.89 8.39
CA LEU A 665 22.13 5.46 8.26
C LEU A 665 23.04 4.70 9.23
N VAL A 666 22.46 3.79 9.99
CA VAL A 666 23.15 3.04 11.05
C VAL A 666 22.88 1.55 10.85
N ASP A 667 23.93 0.75 10.98
CA ASP A 667 23.85 -0.71 10.90
C ASP A 667 24.67 -1.35 12.02
N THR A 668 24.19 -2.48 12.53
CA THR A 668 24.79 -3.19 13.65
C THR A 668 25.93 -4.10 13.16
N ASP A 669 27.14 -3.87 13.66
CA ASP A 669 28.29 -4.66 13.25
C ASP A 669 28.15 -6.14 13.69
N HIS A 670 28.50 -7.06 12.80
CA HIS A 670 28.51 -8.51 13.04
C HIS A 670 27.16 -9.10 13.53
N PHE A 671 26.02 -8.47 13.26
CA PHE A 671 24.72 -8.94 13.75
C PHE A 671 24.36 -10.36 13.27
N LYS A 672 24.74 -10.72 12.04
CA LYS A 672 24.62 -12.10 11.55
C LYS A 672 25.32 -13.11 12.47
N ASN A 673 26.53 -12.80 12.95
CA ASN A 673 27.26 -13.66 13.87
C ASN A 673 26.54 -13.79 15.22
N ILE A 674 25.90 -12.71 15.70
CA ILE A 674 25.06 -12.76 16.91
C ILE A 674 23.91 -13.75 16.71
N ASN A 675 23.22 -13.70 15.57
CA ASN A 675 22.14 -14.63 15.26
C ASN A 675 22.63 -16.07 15.09
N ASP A 676 23.74 -16.27 14.39
CA ASP A 676 24.31 -17.60 14.14
C ASP A 676 24.76 -18.27 15.44
N VAL A 677 25.28 -17.51 16.41
CA VAL A 677 25.80 -18.03 17.68
C VAL A 677 24.74 -18.12 18.78
N PHE A 678 23.85 -17.13 18.89
CA PHE A 678 22.91 -17.00 20.02
C PHE A 678 21.43 -17.13 19.62
N GLY A 679 21.13 -17.23 18.34
CA GLY A 679 19.78 -17.35 17.78
C GLY A 679 19.04 -16.01 17.62
N HIS A 680 18.05 -16.00 16.73
CA HIS A 680 17.30 -14.79 16.37
C HIS A 680 16.64 -14.07 17.55
N LEU A 681 16.13 -14.79 18.56
CA LEU A 681 15.55 -14.16 19.75
C LEU A 681 16.55 -13.28 20.52
N LYS A 682 17.83 -13.67 20.53
CA LYS A 682 18.88 -12.85 21.14
C LYS A 682 19.25 -11.67 20.23
N GLY A 683 19.23 -11.86 18.92
CA GLY A 683 19.29 -10.76 17.96
C GLY A 683 18.20 -9.73 18.18
N ASP A 684 16.95 -10.16 18.40
CA ASP A 684 15.83 -9.27 18.69
C ASP A 684 16.07 -8.45 19.98
N GLU A 685 16.59 -9.08 21.04
CA GLU A 685 16.98 -8.36 22.27
C GLU A 685 18.05 -7.29 22.00
N VAL A 686 19.01 -7.56 21.10
CA VAL A 686 20.05 -6.61 20.69
C VAL A 686 19.44 -5.44 19.92
N LEU A 687 18.54 -5.69 18.97
CA LEU A 687 17.88 -4.63 18.20
C LEU A 687 16.96 -3.77 19.07
N ILE A 688 16.28 -4.36 20.05
CA ILE A 688 15.47 -3.61 21.03
C ILE A 688 16.39 -2.72 21.89
N ALA A 689 17.52 -3.23 22.39
CA ALA A 689 18.47 -2.44 23.16
C ALA A 689 19.09 -1.30 22.33
N LEU A 690 19.40 -1.57 21.07
CA LEU A 690 19.91 -0.60 20.12
C LEU A 690 18.87 0.50 19.86
N SER A 691 17.62 0.14 19.56
CA SER A 691 16.54 1.11 19.31
C SER A 691 16.37 2.13 20.44
N ARG A 692 16.33 1.66 21.69
CA ARG A 692 16.25 2.51 22.89
C ARG A 692 17.44 3.44 23.04
N THR A 693 18.63 2.95 22.66
CA THR A 693 19.87 3.73 22.71
C THR A 693 19.88 4.81 21.64
N LEU A 694 19.42 4.51 20.42
CA LEU A 694 19.28 5.47 19.34
C LEU A 694 18.28 6.58 19.70
N GLU A 695 17.10 6.23 20.25
CA GLU A 695 16.13 7.22 20.73
C GLU A 695 16.69 8.09 21.87
N ALA A 696 17.36 7.48 22.85
CA ALA A 696 17.92 8.23 23.99
C ALA A 696 19.06 9.19 23.58
N CYS A 697 19.78 8.88 22.50
CA CYS A 697 20.82 9.75 21.95
C CYS A 697 20.28 10.80 20.96
N SER A 698 19.01 10.68 20.57
CA SER A 698 18.35 11.59 19.63
C SER A 698 17.62 12.71 20.37
N ARG A 699 17.47 13.87 19.73
CA ARG A 699 16.72 15.00 20.31
C ARG A 699 15.22 14.79 20.09
N LYS A 700 14.40 15.56 20.80
CA LYS A 700 12.93 15.51 20.68
C LYS A 700 12.40 15.78 19.26
N GLU A 701 13.17 16.50 18.45
CA GLU A 701 12.82 16.86 17.06
C GLU A 701 13.39 15.88 16.03
N ASP A 702 14.24 14.95 16.46
CA ASP A 702 14.85 13.94 15.60
C ASP A 702 13.91 12.74 15.47
N PHE A 703 13.93 12.10 14.32
CA PHE A 703 13.10 10.93 14.06
C PHE A 703 13.98 9.70 13.86
N VAL A 704 13.73 8.67 14.66
CA VAL A 704 14.45 7.39 14.59
C VAL A 704 13.54 6.35 13.94
N PHE A 705 14.02 5.74 12.88
CA PHE A 705 13.31 4.75 12.09
C PHE A 705 14.05 3.42 12.11
N ARG A 706 13.31 2.31 12.17
CA ARG A 706 13.85 1.02 11.77
C ARG A 706 13.57 0.81 10.28
N TRP A 707 14.62 0.61 9.50
CA TRP A 707 14.52 0.48 8.05
C TRP A 707 14.19 -0.96 7.62
N GLY A 708 14.75 -1.94 8.34
CA GLY A 708 14.56 -3.36 8.13
C GLY A 708 15.77 -4.16 8.60
N GLY A 709 15.58 -5.41 9.03
CA GLY A 709 16.68 -6.23 9.54
C GLY A 709 17.40 -5.56 10.72
N GLU A 710 18.71 -5.29 10.54
CA GLU A 710 19.61 -4.63 11.49
C GLU A 710 19.87 -3.14 11.19
N GLU A 711 19.19 -2.57 10.17
CA GLU A 711 19.38 -1.20 9.70
C GLU A 711 18.40 -0.21 10.34
N PHE A 712 18.92 0.96 10.73
CA PHE A 712 18.20 2.08 11.29
C PHE A 712 18.52 3.37 10.51
N VAL A 713 17.53 4.25 10.39
CA VAL A 713 17.68 5.58 9.80
C VAL A 713 17.33 6.62 10.85
N ILE A 714 18.13 7.68 10.94
CA ILE A 714 17.86 8.82 11.81
C ILE A 714 17.79 10.07 10.93
N LEU A 715 16.63 10.71 10.93
CA LEU A 715 16.42 11.99 10.28
C LEU A 715 16.67 13.09 11.31
N LEU A 716 17.57 14.02 10.99
CA LEU A 716 17.97 15.13 11.87
C LEU A 716 17.54 16.47 11.24
N PRO A 717 16.28 16.92 11.42
CA PRO A 717 15.81 18.19 10.88
C PRO A 717 16.62 19.37 11.42
N ARG A 718 16.82 20.40 10.61
CA ARG A 718 17.43 21.69 11.03
C ARG A 718 18.79 21.53 11.73
N THR A 719 19.62 20.63 11.21
CA THR A 719 20.87 20.20 11.86
C THR A 719 22.06 20.46 10.96
N SER A 720 23.08 21.13 11.48
CA SER A 720 24.36 21.31 10.79
C SER A 720 25.14 20.00 10.73
N LEU A 721 26.10 19.90 9.81
CA LEU A 721 26.96 18.72 9.72
C LEU A 721 27.70 18.46 11.04
N ASP A 722 28.28 19.48 11.67
CA ASP A 722 29.03 19.30 12.93
C ASP A 722 28.16 18.70 14.04
N THR A 723 26.90 19.14 14.14
CA THR A 723 25.95 18.57 15.11
C THR A 723 25.56 17.15 14.74
N ALA A 724 25.35 16.85 13.46
CA ALA A 724 25.07 15.49 12.99
C ALA A 724 26.23 14.53 13.30
N LEU A 725 27.48 14.99 13.16
CA LEU A 725 28.66 14.21 13.50
C LEU A 725 28.81 13.98 15.00
N GLN A 726 28.50 14.99 15.82
CA GLN A 726 28.48 14.82 17.26
C GLN A 726 27.42 13.81 17.71
N ILE A 727 26.26 13.79 17.07
CA ILE A 727 25.21 12.79 17.31
C ILE A 727 25.69 11.41 16.88
N ALA A 728 26.30 11.27 15.70
CA ALA A 728 26.88 10.01 15.22
C ALA A 728 27.92 9.44 16.20
N GLU A 729 28.84 10.27 16.71
CA GLU A 729 29.84 9.86 17.70
C GLU A 729 29.22 9.47 19.04
N THR A 730 28.21 10.23 19.49
CA THR A 730 27.47 9.95 20.73
C THR A 730 26.78 8.58 20.65
N ILE A 731 26.10 8.33 19.52
CA ILE A 731 25.43 7.05 19.23
C ILE A 731 26.45 5.92 19.21
N ARG A 732 27.54 6.05 18.47
CA ARG A 732 28.61 5.05 18.37
C ARG A 732 29.17 4.69 19.76
N ALA A 733 29.52 5.69 20.56
CA ALA A 733 30.06 5.50 21.90
C ALA A 733 29.02 4.95 22.91
N ALA A 734 27.73 5.25 22.74
CA ALA A 734 26.66 4.69 23.56
C ALA A 734 26.42 3.21 23.22
N VAL A 735 26.38 2.87 21.94
CA VAL A 735 26.16 1.50 21.46
C VAL A 735 27.31 0.57 21.85
N ALA A 736 28.56 1.03 21.75
CA ALA A 736 29.73 0.28 22.22
C ALA A 736 29.71 -0.03 23.73
N ARG A 737 28.86 0.63 24.51
CA ARG A 737 28.67 0.38 25.95
C ARG A 737 27.46 -0.50 26.28
N ILE A 738 26.67 -0.89 25.27
CA ILE A 738 25.57 -1.84 25.46
C ILE A 738 26.15 -3.18 25.92
N SER A 739 25.65 -3.67 27.04
CA SER A 739 26.03 -4.96 27.61
C SER A 739 24.78 -5.79 27.82
N ILE A 740 24.64 -6.86 27.05
CA ILE A 740 23.49 -7.76 27.11
C ILE A 740 23.97 -9.12 27.64
N PRO A 741 23.30 -9.71 28.65
CA PRO A 741 23.65 -11.05 29.12
C PRO A 741 23.56 -12.10 28.00
N ALA A 742 24.65 -12.85 27.78
CA ALA A 742 24.74 -13.82 26.67
C ALA A 742 23.89 -15.08 26.89
N CYS A 743 23.43 -15.35 28.12
CA CYS A 743 22.64 -16.54 28.45
C CYS A 743 21.17 -16.19 28.74
N ARG A 744 20.28 -17.14 28.42
CA ARG A 744 18.83 -17.05 28.71
C ARG A 744 18.63 -17.29 30.21
N ASP A 745 18.04 -16.34 30.91
CA ASP A 745 17.67 -16.53 32.31
C ASP A 745 16.61 -17.66 32.39
N LEU A 746 17.00 -18.82 32.92
CA LEU A 746 16.20 -20.07 32.94
C LEU A 746 14.88 -19.97 33.75
N ARG A 747 14.57 -18.80 34.32
CA ARG A 747 13.33 -18.55 35.04
C ARG A 747 12.10 -18.44 34.14
N SER A 748 12.26 -18.01 32.89
CA SER A 748 11.13 -17.82 31.95
C SER A 748 10.63 -19.11 31.30
N ALA A 749 11.43 -20.18 31.31
CA ALA A 749 11.05 -21.48 30.72
C ALA A 749 10.15 -22.35 31.61
N LEU A 750 9.98 -22.02 32.90
CA LEU A 750 9.14 -22.75 33.84
C LEU A 750 7.68 -22.27 33.89
N ALA A 751 7.35 -21.16 33.22
CA ALA A 751 5.97 -20.67 33.14
C ALA A 751 5.13 -21.34 32.02
N TRP A 752 5.76 -22.18 31.17
CA TRP A 752 5.12 -22.77 29.98
C TRP A 752 5.07 -24.30 29.99
N ARG A 753 4.91 -24.90 31.17
CA ARG A 753 4.43 -26.30 31.31
C ARG A 753 3.24 -26.36 32.26
N GLY A 754 2.11 -25.88 31.77
CA GLY A 754 0.80 -26.21 32.32
C GLY A 754 0.46 -27.68 32.03
N THR A 755 0.25 -28.43 33.11
CA THR A 755 -0.64 -29.59 33.19
C THR A 755 -0.47 -30.74 32.18
N THR A 756 0.36 -31.72 32.54
CA THR A 756 0.03 -33.12 32.26
C THR A 756 0.30 -33.94 33.52
N ARG A 757 -0.77 -34.35 34.20
CA ARG A 757 -0.72 -35.31 35.30
C ARG A 757 -0.16 -36.63 34.77
N MET A 758 1.06 -37.00 35.14
CA MET A 758 1.50 -38.40 35.12
C MET A 758 1.62 -38.90 36.55
N ARG A 759 0.82 -39.93 36.87
CA ARG A 759 0.88 -40.70 38.11
C ARG A 759 2.27 -41.30 38.26
N VAL A 760 2.94 -40.97 39.36
CA VAL A 760 4.11 -41.73 39.84
C VAL A 760 3.58 -42.88 40.68
N SER A 761 3.67 -44.10 40.17
CA SER A 761 3.60 -45.32 40.97
C SER A 761 4.97 -45.61 41.56
N THR A 762 5.02 -45.57 42.89
CA THR A 762 6.09 -46.04 43.76
C THR A 762 6.38 -47.51 43.54
N ILE A 763 7.62 -47.87 43.18
CA ILE A 763 8.27 -49.11 43.63
C ILE A 763 9.72 -48.80 43.98
N SER A 764 10.15 -49.44 45.05
CA SER A 764 11.19 -49.09 45.99
C SER A 764 12.46 -49.91 45.83
N LEU A 765 13.55 -49.31 46.32
CA LEU A 765 14.65 -49.91 47.09
C LEU A 765 15.80 -50.66 46.39
N ASN A 766 16.98 -50.08 46.64
CA ASN A 766 18.26 -50.68 47.03
C ASN A 766 19.13 -51.40 46.00
N GLY A 767 20.36 -50.89 45.90
CA GLY A 767 21.52 -51.45 45.20
C GLY A 767 22.60 -50.37 45.11
#